data_AF-A0A971KRU4-F1
#
_entry.id   AF-A0A971KRU4-F1
#
_cell.length_a   1.000
_cell.length_b   1.000
_cell.length_c   1.000
_cell.angle_alpha   90.00
_cell.angle_beta   90.00
_cell.angle_gamma   90.00
#
_symmetry.space_group_name_H-M   'P 1'
#
loop_
_entity.id
_entity.type
_entity.pdbx_description
1 polymer ?
#
loop_
_entity_poly.entity_id
_entity_poly.type
_entity_poly.pdbx_seq_one_letter_code
_entity_poly.pdbx_strand_id
1 'polypeptide(L)'
;MKYPLTRIGALMVLALLLAMPLFARDASLMQVTFLDVHQGDCVIIRTAQKTIMIDAGDDNRNAAQAYIIPYLKKEGIKHIDQAVISHPHRDHFGGFIELIKHFSFGEFVYSNDTNVSSESGASGNDAVYYTQMLDLIKQKNIKYRRLKVGEMLDWGTGIKSEVLFTDDGSFGDIGKNANDMSIIIKATAGKISYLFTGDAEKKAESIAIERAGKKLSSTVLKSGHHGSKTSSNHAFMDMVQPKYGVISAGKGNSFGHPTQTVLDIYDYYKMSVFRTDTDGTIESYTDGQNVTFVTNNTPIKITAAPKIISITPNSATLQWTTNRAATSKVEYGLGTTKVINKKKAFDHTVKVHTVTLTGLKPNTQYNFIAISTDPRESEKFAKAEGTFRTPVGDGVPLPKILTMNTDVDQTYMKTPFKVIVPVKNAATKPSDVTTVEIYHSAIDSSNLIDKYSFGKIGAGETMQVSVPTQIDWLGVVEIIAILKQGNTIIDTASLNLDLKPKTIIVDCAHGNKDYFTGKFAGMKMDLFQNLGYQMKSISKPFTATSFKDAFAVLIPSPSKDYTATEINALKKHSANGGAIMLFSCSDYRNLSNPLFLNKILKATGAKIRFNDDQICDPDNNIGPPWRFFVTNFPSPAITAKNMKKLLVNSASTLLDDKNKPLKGSANVFLLATGDENTYSIESDGKNDAPFLYATSTTSIPAPLAAAQDLGNGRIAAIGESFYTDSYYQNPAGLSTIEFNRNIIAWLTAAKNRSIGSIVRSIAELDSEPDPEIKADRYQALSDSLLKRIRNEVTRNTAVFYDVNEEVSNYSGDTIDALKRQLNDVYRFERLHDDDDY
;
A
#
# COMPACT_ATOMS: atom_id res chain seq x y z
N MET A 1 -46.77 48.68 21.45
CA MET A 1 -47.06 47.52 20.57
C MET A 1 -45.83 46.62 20.54
N LYS A 2 -45.88 45.47 21.21
CA LYS A 2 -44.82 44.46 21.22
C LYS A 2 -45.19 43.38 20.20
N TYR A 3 -44.53 43.35 19.04
CA TYR A 3 -44.63 42.18 18.15
C TYR A 3 -43.81 41.04 18.77
N PRO A 4 -44.33 39.81 18.84
CA PRO A 4 -43.63 38.72 19.51
C PRO A 4 -42.44 38.27 18.67
N LEU A 5 -41.25 38.22 19.28
CA LEU A 5 -39.99 37.76 18.68
C LEU A 5 -40.10 36.38 18.01
N THR A 6 -41.10 35.57 18.38
CA THR A 6 -41.38 34.25 17.81
C THR A 6 -41.77 34.28 16.33
N ARG A 7 -42.41 35.36 15.84
CA ARG A 7 -42.79 35.48 14.41
C ARG A 7 -41.62 35.85 13.51
N ILE A 8 -40.65 36.63 14.01
CA ILE A 8 -39.45 37.01 13.26
C ILE A 8 -38.52 35.80 13.12
N GLY A 9 -38.37 34.99 14.17
CA GLY A 9 -37.62 33.73 14.13
C GLY A 9 -38.21 32.72 13.14
N ALA A 10 -39.54 32.56 13.13
CA ALA A 10 -40.22 31.67 12.18
C ALA A 10 -40.08 32.16 10.72
N LEU A 11 -40.15 33.47 10.48
CA LEU A 11 -39.93 34.05 9.14
C LEU A 11 -38.47 33.94 8.67
N MET A 12 -37.48 34.06 9.58
CA MET A 12 -36.07 33.82 9.24
C MET A 12 -35.77 32.35 8.96
N VAL A 13 -36.36 31.41 9.73
CA VAL A 13 -36.22 29.97 9.47
C VAL A 13 -36.91 29.59 8.15
N LEU A 14 -38.09 30.14 7.87
CA LEU A 14 -38.78 29.94 6.60
C LEU A 14 -38.01 30.57 5.42
N ALA A 15 -37.42 31.76 5.60
CA ALA A 15 -36.55 32.38 4.60
C ALA A 15 -35.25 31.60 4.39
N LEU A 16 -34.66 31.00 5.44
CA LEU A 16 -33.52 30.08 5.33
C LEU A 16 -33.91 28.80 4.57
N LEU A 17 -35.05 28.20 4.91
CA LEU A 17 -35.58 26.99 4.25
C LEU A 17 -35.95 27.24 2.78
N LEU A 18 -36.45 28.44 2.46
CA LEU A 18 -36.75 28.88 1.10
C LEU A 18 -35.51 29.34 0.33
N ALA A 19 -34.42 29.72 1.01
CA ALA A 19 -33.13 30.06 0.41
C ALA A 19 -32.19 28.85 0.22
N MET A 20 -32.38 27.74 0.95
CA MET A 20 -31.61 26.50 0.75
C MET A 20 -31.63 25.95 -0.68
N PRO A 21 -32.76 25.94 -1.43
CA PRO A 21 -32.76 25.53 -2.84
C PRO A 21 -32.03 26.51 -3.77
N LEU A 22 -31.88 27.78 -3.37
CA LEU A 22 -31.13 28.79 -4.14
C LEU A 22 -29.61 28.58 -4.05
N PHE A 23 -29.12 27.92 -2.99
CA PHE A 23 -27.72 27.50 -2.85
C PHE A 23 -27.45 26.05 -3.32
N ALA A 24 -28.50 25.26 -3.60
CA ALA A 24 -28.38 23.87 -4.04
C ALA A 24 -28.23 23.70 -5.56
N ARG A 25 -28.16 24.81 -6.33
CA ARG A 25 -28.16 24.76 -7.81
C ARG A 25 -26.91 24.14 -8.45
N ASP A 26 -25.83 23.91 -7.68
CA ASP A 26 -24.56 23.38 -8.21
C ASP A 26 -24.19 21.97 -7.68
N ALA A 27 -25.07 21.28 -6.94
CA ALA A 27 -24.79 19.93 -6.48
C ALA A 27 -25.13 18.90 -7.56
N SER A 28 -24.15 18.12 -8.02
CA SER A 28 -24.40 16.98 -8.92
C SER A 28 -25.39 16.01 -8.27
N LEU A 29 -26.42 15.59 -9.00
CA LEU A 29 -27.37 14.56 -8.56
C LEU A 29 -26.67 13.21 -8.41
N MET A 30 -25.70 12.93 -9.29
CA MET A 30 -24.96 11.70 -9.31
C MET A 30 -23.54 11.94 -9.82
N GLN A 31 -22.56 11.40 -9.10
CA GLN A 31 -21.18 11.24 -9.56
C GLN A 31 -20.93 9.75 -9.80
N VAL A 32 -20.33 9.41 -10.94
CA VAL A 32 -19.91 8.05 -11.27
C VAL A 32 -18.41 8.05 -11.55
N THR A 33 -17.64 7.31 -10.75
CA THR A 33 -16.20 7.13 -10.91
C THR A 33 -15.92 5.71 -11.39
N PHE A 34 -15.33 5.59 -12.57
CA PHE A 34 -14.73 4.36 -13.10
C PHE A 34 -13.26 4.37 -12.69
N LEU A 35 -12.94 3.64 -11.63
CA LEU A 35 -11.62 3.69 -11.01
C LEU A 35 -10.63 2.85 -11.83
N ASP A 36 -9.47 3.43 -12.14
CA ASP A 36 -8.36 2.67 -12.74
C ASP A 36 -7.74 1.77 -11.66
N VAL A 37 -8.22 0.53 -11.61
CA VAL A 37 -7.75 -0.54 -10.73
C VAL A 37 -6.76 -1.46 -11.44
N HIS A 38 -6.12 -0.96 -12.50
CA HIS A 38 -5.38 -1.76 -13.47
C HIS A 38 -6.31 -2.72 -14.21
N GLN A 39 -6.40 -3.99 -13.82
CA GLN A 39 -7.24 -4.98 -14.49
C GLN A 39 -8.52 -5.23 -13.68
N GLY A 40 -9.64 -5.32 -14.38
CA GLY A 40 -10.96 -5.54 -13.80
C GLY A 40 -11.83 -4.27 -13.75
N ASP A 41 -12.98 -4.40 -13.11
CA ASP A 41 -13.97 -3.33 -12.95
C ASP A 41 -14.09 -2.86 -11.50
N CYS A 42 -14.16 -1.54 -11.33
CA CYS A 42 -14.59 -0.92 -10.07
C CYS A 42 -15.26 0.42 -10.37
N VAL A 43 -16.57 0.47 -10.17
CA VAL A 43 -17.38 1.67 -10.37
C VAL A 43 -17.94 2.15 -9.03
N ILE A 44 -17.65 3.39 -8.67
CA ILE A 44 -18.14 4.02 -7.44
C ILE A 44 -19.15 5.09 -7.83
N ILE A 45 -20.38 4.96 -7.34
CA ILE A 45 -21.48 5.89 -7.61
C ILE A 45 -21.82 6.61 -6.31
N ARG A 46 -21.69 7.93 -6.31
CA ARG A 46 -22.13 8.80 -5.20
C ARG A 46 -23.36 9.57 -5.60
N THR A 47 -24.41 9.44 -4.81
CA THR A 47 -25.61 10.25 -4.88
C THR A 47 -25.66 11.16 -3.66
N ALA A 48 -26.68 12.01 -3.56
CA ALA A 48 -26.85 12.88 -2.39
C ALA A 48 -27.00 12.10 -1.07
N GLN A 49 -27.39 10.82 -1.11
CA GLN A 49 -27.70 10.02 0.08
C GLN A 49 -26.94 8.70 0.17
N LYS A 50 -26.43 8.18 -0.96
CA LYS A 50 -25.95 6.80 -1.05
C LYS A 50 -24.59 6.72 -1.72
N THR A 51 -23.78 5.78 -1.25
CA THR A 51 -22.56 5.33 -1.94
C THR A 51 -22.77 3.89 -2.41
N ILE A 52 -22.70 3.69 -3.72
CA ILE A 52 -22.85 2.38 -4.35
C ILE A 52 -21.50 2.01 -4.97
N MET A 53 -21.13 0.73 -4.84
CA MET A 53 -19.96 0.18 -5.52
C MET A 53 -20.41 -0.97 -6.41
N ILE A 54 -20.11 -0.91 -7.70
CA ILE A 54 -20.29 -2.01 -8.64
C ILE A 54 -18.90 -2.57 -8.93
N ASP A 55 -18.66 -3.80 -8.50
CA ASP A 55 -17.38 -4.51 -8.61
C ASP A 55 -16.19 -3.81 -7.90
N ALA A 56 -15.08 -4.54 -7.75
CA ALA A 56 -13.94 -4.23 -6.89
C ALA A 56 -12.57 -4.70 -7.43
N GLY A 57 -12.44 -5.00 -8.72
CA GLY A 57 -11.15 -5.33 -9.34
C GLY A 57 -10.49 -6.64 -8.88
N ASP A 58 -9.34 -6.98 -9.50
CA ASP A 58 -8.58 -8.23 -9.25
C ASP A 58 -7.67 -8.14 -8.00
N ASP A 59 -7.90 -9.01 -7.02
CA ASP A 59 -7.06 -9.08 -5.82
C ASP A 59 -5.66 -9.68 -6.09
N ASN A 60 -5.42 -10.43 -7.17
CA ASN A 60 -4.05 -10.85 -7.55
C ASN A 60 -3.13 -9.67 -7.86
N ARG A 61 -3.74 -8.56 -8.30
CA ARG A 61 -3.09 -7.29 -8.63
C ARG A 61 -3.18 -6.29 -7.47
N ASN A 62 -3.68 -6.73 -6.32
CA ASN A 62 -3.94 -5.90 -5.14
C ASN A 62 -4.87 -4.70 -5.48
N ALA A 63 -5.88 -4.90 -6.33
CA ALA A 63 -6.79 -3.83 -6.76
C ALA A 63 -7.31 -3.00 -5.57
N ALA A 64 -7.76 -3.69 -4.52
CA ALA A 64 -8.20 -3.07 -3.28
C ALA A 64 -7.12 -2.20 -2.64
N GLN A 65 -5.99 -2.77 -2.20
CA GLN A 65 -5.02 -2.02 -1.40
C GLN A 65 -4.21 -1.00 -2.20
N ALA A 66 -3.97 -1.26 -3.49
CA ALA A 66 -3.17 -0.40 -4.33
C ALA A 66 -3.96 0.79 -4.90
N TYR A 67 -5.27 0.63 -5.15
CA TYR A 67 -6.07 1.64 -5.85
C TYR A 67 -7.36 2.01 -5.10
N ILE A 68 -8.20 1.04 -4.72
CA ILE A 68 -9.54 1.30 -4.18
C ILE A 68 -9.48 1.88 -2.76
N ILE A 69 -8.76 1.26 -1.83
CA ILE A 69 -8.63 1.74 -0.45
C ILE A 69 -8.03 3.14 -0.39
N PRO A 70 -6.90 3.44 -1.08
CA PRO A 70 -6.39 4.81 -1.16
C PRO A 70 -7.43 5.81 -1.67
N TYR A 71 -8.19 5.44 -2.72
CA TYR A 71 -9.25 6.29 -3.27
C TYR A 71 -10.39 6.52 -2.26
N LEU A 72 -10.96 5.46 -1.68
CA LEU A 72 -12.06 5.58 -0.71
C LEU A 72 -11.67 6.43 0.49
N LYS A 73 -10.47 6.22 1.05
CA LYS A 73 -9.96 7.02 2.18
C LYS A 73 -9.75 8.48 1.79
N LYS A 74 -9.15 8.73 0.62
CA LYS A 74 -8.95 10.08 0.10
C LYS A 74 -10.28 10.81 -0.09
N GLU A 75 -11.31 10.10 -0.56
CA GLU A 75 -12.66 10.63 -0.76
C GLU A 75 -13.52 10.64 0.53
N GLY A 76 -12.96 10.25 1.68
CA GLY A 76 -13.67 10.22 2.97
C GLY A 76 -14.79 9.17 3.06
N ILE A 77 -14.82 8.20 2.15
CA ILE A 77 -15.84 7.15 2.09
C ILE A 77 -15.55 6.09 3.16
N LYS A 78 -16.47 5.91 4.12
CA LYS A 78 -16.37 4.90 5.19
C LYS A 78 -17.42 3.78 5.08
N HIS A 79 -18.48 4.05 4.35
CA HIS A 79 -19.64 3.19 4.22
C HIS A 79 -20.03 3.08 2.75
N ILE A 80 -20.31 1.85 2.33
CA ILE A 80 -20.87 1.53 1.02
C ILE A 80 -22.27 0.99 1.29
N ASP A 81 -23.30 1.76 0.93
CA ASP A 81 -24.69 1.40 1.18
C ASP A 81 -25.08 0.11 0.46
N GLN A 82 -24.64 -0.03 -0.80
CA GLN A 82 -24.91 -1.21 -1.62
C GLN A 82 -23.66 -1.55 -2.45
N ALA A 83 -23.19 -2.80 -2.32
CA ALA A 83 -22.20 -3.39 -3.20
C ALA A 83 -22.90 -4.31 -4.21
N VAL A 84 -22.67 -4.09 -5.50
CA VAL A 84 -23.17 -4.92 -6.59
C VAL A 84 -22.02 -5.76 -7.09
N ILE A 85 -22.18 -7.08 -7.05
CA ILE A 85 -21.27 -8.03 -7.72
C ILE A 85 -21.93 -8.39 -9.04
N SER A 86 -21.40 -7.88 -10.15
CA SER A 86 -21.99 -8.10 -11.46
C SER A 86 -22.03 -9.59 -11.81
N HIS A 87 -20.91 -10.29 -11.62
CA HIS A 87 -20.76 -11.73 -11.85
C HIS A 87 -19.53 -12.29 -11.09
N PRO A 88 -19.35 -13.63 -10.99
CA PRO A 88 -18.41 -14.21 -10.05
C PRO A 88 -16.98 -14.41 -10.61
N HIS A 89 -16.47 -13.49 -11.44
CA HIS A 89 -15.06 -13.48 -11.85
C HIS A 89 -14.20 -12.62 -10.92
N ARG A 90 -12.95 -13.05 -10.70
CA ARG A 90 -12.06 -12.50 -9.68
C ARG A 90 -11.67 -11.04 -9.92
N ASP A 91 -11.61 -10.58 -11.17
CA ASP A 91 -11.38 -9.19 -11.53
C ASP A 91 -12.61 -8.29 -11.35
N HIS A 92 -13.74 -8.85 -10.89
CA HIS A 92 -14.93 -8.12 -10.47
C HIS A 92 -15.14 -8.20 -8.96
N PHE A 93 -15.17 -9.38 -8.34
CA PHE A 93 -15.45 -9.47 -6.90
C PHE A 93 -14.20 -9.42 -6.01
N GLY A 94 -13.00 -9.69 -6.54
CA GLY A 94 -11.82 -10.05 -5.76
C GLY A 94 -11.44 -9.02 -4.70
N GLY A 95 -11.49 -7.73 -5.03
CA GLY A 95 -11.17 -6.67 -4.07
C GLY A 95 -12.12 -6.59 -2.87
N PHE A 96 -13.36 -7.10 -2.95
CA PHE A 96 -14.29 -7.07 -1.82
C PHE A 96 -13.78 -7.85 -0.60
N ILE A 97 -12.99 -8.91 -0.79
CA ILE A 97 -12.35 -9.68 0.29
C ILE A 97 -11.60 -8.77 1.26
N GLU A 98 -10.93 -7.76 0.70
CA GLU A 98 -10.12 -6.81 1.46
C GLU A 98 -10.96 -5.63 1.91
N LEU A 99 -11.86 -5.13 1.06
CA LEU A 99 -12.71 -4.00 1.42
C LEU A 99 -13.62 -4.30 2.62
N ILE A 100 -14.19 -5.50 2.73
CA ILE A 100 -15.05 -5.93 3.87
C ILE A 100 -14.29 -5.88 5.21
N LYS A 101 -12.96 -5.99 5.19
CA LYS A 101 -12.13 -5.90 6.40
C LYS A 101 -11.95 -4.45 6.87
N HIS A 102 -12.05 -3.48 5.96
CA HIS A 102 -11.67 -2.08 6.20
C HIS A 102 -12.84 -1.09 6.16
N PHE A 103 -13.94 -1.43 5.50
CA PHE A 103 -15.10 -0.56 5.31
C PHE A 103 -16.38 -1.26 5.75
N SER A 104 -17.40 -0.46 6.07
CA SER A 104 -18.72 -0.97 6.40
C SER A 104 -19.58 -1.05 5.14
N PHE A 105 -20.41 -2.10 5.05
CA PHE A 105 -21.30 -2.34 3.92
C PHE A 105 -22.74 -2.50 4.42
N GLY A 106 -23.69 -1.88 3.72
CA GLY A 106 -25.12 -2.02 4.01
C GLY A 106 -25.68 -3.35 3.51
N GLU A 107 -25.55 -3.60 2.20
CA GLU A 107 -25.87 -4.89 1.58
C GLU A 107 -24.97 -5.20 0.39
N PHE A 108 -24.81 -6.48 0.12
CA PHE A 108 -24.30 -7.03 -1.12
C PHE A 108 -25.47 -7.59 -1.94
N VAL A 109 -25.49 -7.24 -3.22
CA VAL A 109 -26.44 -7.78 -4.19
C VAL A 109 -25.69 -8.42 -5.35
N TYR A 110 -26.20 -9.53 -5.86
CA TYR A 110 -25.53 -10.34 -6.87
C TYR A 110 -26.51 -10.95 -7.87
N SER A 111 -25.98 -11.43 -9.00
CA SER A 111 -26.74 -12.09 -10.06
C SER A 111 -27.07 -13.55 -9.72
N ASN A 112 -26.12 -14.44 -9.91
CA ASN A 112 -26.18 -15.86 -9.59
C ASN A 112 -24.77 -16.29 -9.17
N ASP A 113 -24.67 -17.20 -8.21
CA ASP A 113 -23.40 -17.74 -7.70
C ASP A 113 -23.34 -19.27 -7.78
N THR A 114 -24.27 -19.91 -8.50
CA THR A 114 -24.28 -21.38 -8.64
C THR A 114 -23.13 -21.93 -9.47
N ASN A 115 -22.49 -21.11 -10.32
CA ASN A 115 -21.36 -21.50 -11.18
C ASN A 115 -20.22 -20.48 -11.06
N VAL A 116 -19.51 -20.52 -9.93
CA VAL A 116 -18.23 -19.79 -9.79
C VAL A 116 -17.12 -20.58 -10.50
N SER A 117 -17.04 -20.42 -11.82
CA SER A 117 -15.92 -20.92 -12.61
C SER A 117 -14.82 -19.86 -12.71
N SER A 118 -13.56 -20.28 -12.79
CA SER A 118 -12.47 -19.33 -13.04
C SER A 118 -12.40 -18.92 -14.51
N GLU A 119 -12.09 -17.65 -14.77
CA GLU A 119 -11.70 -17.15 -16.11
C GLU A 119 -10.54 -17.96 -16.71
N SER A 120 -9.68 -18.52 -15.86
CA SER A 120 -8.51 -19.32 -16.27
C SER A 120 -8.80 -20.80 -16.51
N GLY A 121 -10.07 -21.22 -16.50
CA GLY A 121 -10.48 -22.61 -16.70
C GLY A 121 -10.29 -23.50 -15.46
N ALA A 122 -10.14 -24.81 -15.67
CA ALA A 122 -10.14 -25.84 -14.62
C ALA A 122 -9.03 -25.73 -13.55
N SER A 123 -8.04 -24.86 -13.77
CA SER A 123 -6.91 -24.62 -12.85
C SER A 123 -7.06 -23.38 -11.95
N GLY A 124 -8.16 -22.64 -12.06
CA GLY A 124 -8.34 -21.40 -11.30
C GLY A 124 -9.08 -21.56 -9.98
N ASN A 125 -8.81 -20.64 -9.05
CA ASN A 125 -9.24 -20.73 -7.65
C ASN A 125 -10.38 -19.75 -7.30
N ASP A 126 -11.05 -19.16 -8.30
CA ASP A 126 -12.10 -18.13 -8.11
C ASP A 126 -13.18 -18.60 -7.12
N ALA A 127 -13.63 -19.85 -7.19
CA ALA A 127 -14.60 -20.43 -6.26
C ALA A 127 -14.14 -20.38 -4.79
N VAL A 128 -12.84 -20.61 -4.55
CA VAL A 128 -12.25 -20.56 -3.20
C VAL A 128 -12.29 -19.13 -2.68
N TYR A 129 -11.87 -18.16 -3.48
CA TYR A 129 -11.87 -16.75 -3.10
C TYR A 129 -13.29 -16.17 -2.97
N TYR A 130 -14.22 -16.60 -3.81
CA TYR A 130 -15.63 -16.23 -3.68
C TYR A 130 -16.21 -16.76 -2.37
N THR A 131 -15.90 -18.01 -2.01
CA THR A 131 -16.30 -18.59 -0.72
C THR A 131 -15.71 -17.81 0.45
N GLN A 132 -14.44 -17.41 0.39
CA GLN A 132 -13.83 -16.56 1.42
C GLN A 132 -14.54 -15.22 1.57
N MET A 133 -14.92 -14.57 0.47
CA MET A 133 -15.72 -13.35 0.51
C MET A 133 -17.08 -13.59 1.18
N LEU A 134 -17.78 -14.68 0.81
CA LEU A 134 -19.07 -15.04 1.42
C LEU A 134 -18.95 -15.30 2.93
N ASP A 135 -17.88 -15.98 3.36
CA ASP A 135 -17.63 -16.23 4.78
C ASP A 135 -17.37 -14.92 5.53
N LEU A 136 -16.64 -13.97 4.94
CA LEU A 136 -16.45 -12.63 5.51
C LEU A 136 -17.78 -11.86 5.61
N ILE A 137 -18.61 -11.91 4.57
CA ILE A 137 -19.95 -11.30 4.55
C ILE A 137 -20.82 -11.86 5.69
N LYS A 138 -20.85 -13.19 5.85
CA LYS A 138 -21.59 -13.87 6.92
C LYS A 138 -21.01 -13.53 8.29
N GLN A 139 -19.69 -13.58 8.45
CA GLN A 139 -19.00 -13.25 9.70
C GLN A 139 -19.31 -11.82 10.17
N LYS A 140 -19.43 -10.89 9.23
CA LYS A 140 -19.76 -9.47 9.49
C LYS A 140 -21.27 -9.20 9.55
N ASN A 141 -22.11 -10.22 9.35
CA ASN A 141 -23.57 -10.12 9.31
C ASN A 141 -24.06 -9.06 8.31
N ILE A 142 -23.42 -8.99 7.14
CA ILE A 142 -23.81 -8.07 6.06
C ILE A 142 -24.90 -8.75 5.23
N LYS A 143 -25.94 -8.01 4.86
CA LYS A 143 -27.02 -8.54 4.02
C LYS A 143 -26.45 -8.97 2.67
N TYR A 144 -26.86 -10.15 2.20
CA TYR A 144 -26.44 -10.72 0.92
C TYR A 144 -27.64 -11.33 0.21
N ARG A 145 -27.99 -10.82 -0.97
CA ARG A 145 -29.20 -11.28 -1.67
C ARG A 145 -29.11 -11.20 -3.19
N ARG A 146 -29.84 -12.10 -3.85
CA ARG A 146 -29.98 -12.15 -5.30
C ARG A 146 -30.88 -11.03 -5.80
N LEU A 147 -30.51 -10.39 -6.91
CA LEU A 147 -31.37 -9.42 -7.61
C LEU A 147 -32.41 -10.10 -8.49
N LYS A 148 -33.47 -9.36 -8.83
CA LYS A 148 -34.51 -9.79 -9.78
C LYS A 148 -34.63 -8.80 -10.93
N VAL A 149 -34.97 -9.31 -12.12
CA VAL A 149 -35.28 -8.44 -13.28
C VAL A 149 -36.47 -7.53 -12.95
N GLY A 150 -36.34 -6.25 -13.29
CA GLY A 150 -37.31 -5.20 -13.00
C GLY A 150 -37.24 -4.64 -11.58
N GLU A 151 -36.35 -5.15 -10.72
CA GLU A 151 -36.15 -4.62 -9.38
C GLU A 151 -35.65 -3.17 -9.43
N MET A 152 -36.22 -2.33 -8.58
CA MET A 152 -35.81 -0.95 -8.35
C MET A 152 -34.88 -0.90 -7.13
N LEU A 153 -33.64 -0.47 -7.33
CA LEU A 153 -32.66 -0.34 -6.26
C LEU A 153 -32.81 1.02 -5.56
N ASP A 154 -32.60 1.06 -4.24
CA ASP A 154 -32.63 2.34 -3.50
C ASP A 154 -31.26 3.02 -3.56
N TRP A 155 -31.06 3.83 -4.62
CA TRP A 155 -29.86 4.67 -4.76
C TRP A 155 -30.10 6.11 -4.28
N GLY A 156 -31.21 6.34 -3.58
CA GLY A 156 -31.61 7.65 -3.07
C GLY A 156 -32.53 8.44 -4.03
N THR A 157 -33.04 9.54 -3.48
CA THR A 157 -34.02 10.41 -4.11
C THR A 157 -33.47 11.04 -5.39
N GLY A 158 -34.27 11.02 -6.46
CA GLY A 158 -33.91 11.60 -7.76
C GLY A 158 -33.14 10.67 -8.70
N ILE A 159 -32.84 9.43 -8.25
CA ILE A 159 -32.15 8.42 -9.04
C ILE A 159 -33.08 7.23 -9.28
N LYS A 160 -33.40 6.96 -10.54
CA LYS A 160 -34.12 5.74 -10.94
C LYS A 160 -33.10 4.66 -11.34
N SER A 161 -32.89 3.66 -10.49
CA SER A 161 -31.99 2.52 -10.75
C SER A 161 -32.77 1.22 -10.90
N GLU A 162 -32.78 0.65 -12.12
CA GLU A 162 -33.59 -0.52 -12.51
C GLU A 162 -32.67 -1.66 -12.98
N VAL A 163 -32.89 -2.87 -12.47
CA VAL A 163 -32.23 -4.10 -12.93
C VAL A 163 -32.88 -4.54 -14.24
N LEU A 164 -32.20 -4.35 -15.37
CA LEU A 164 -32.72 -4.70 -16.70
C LEU A 164 -32.45 -6.17 -17.06
N PHE A 165 -31.37 -6.75 -16.53
CA PHE A 165 -31.06 -8.17 -16.69
C PHE A 165 -30.25 -8.67 -15.48
N THR A 166 -30.50 -9.92 -15.11
CA THR A 166 -29.74 -10.70 -14.13
C THR A 166 -30.07 -12.17 -14.39
N ASP A 167 -29.12 -13.07 -14.17
CA ASP A 167 -29.39 -14.51 -14.28
C ASP A 167 -30.22 -14.96 -13.07
N ASP A 168 -31.41 -15.50 -13.32
CA ASP A 168 -32.34 -16.06 -12.35
C ASP A 168 -32.41 -17.60 -12.44
N GLY A 169 -31.57 -18.21 -13.29
CA GLY A 169 -31.59 -19.65 -13.60
C GLY A 169 -32.64 -20.07 -14.61
N SER A 170 -33.45 -19.14 -15.14
CA SER A 170 -34.46 -19.44 -16.18
C SER A 170 -33.84 -19.67 -17.57
N PHE A 171 -32.55 -19.42 -17.73
CA PHE A 171 -31.83 -19.52 -19.00
C PHE A 171 -30.77 -20.62 -18.94
N GLY A 172 -31.14 -21.83 -19.37
CA GLY A 172 -30.38 -23.06 -19.13
C GLY A 172 -28.90 -23.03 -19.52
N ASP A 173 -28.51 -22.24 -20.53
CA ASP A 173 -27.12 -22.14 -20.97
C ASP A 173 -26.43 -20.83 -20.58
N ILE A 174 -27.08 -19.86 -19.91
CA ILE A 174 -26.39 -18.63 -19.44
C ILE A 174 -25.43 -18.97 -18.31
N GLY A 175 -25.91 -19.75 -17.32
CA GLY A 175 -25.10 -20.09 -16.15
C GLY A 175 -23.80 -20.86 -16.47
N LYS A 176 -23.59 -21.30 -17.72
CA LYS A 176 -22.33 -21.95 -18.16
C LYS A 176 -21.18 -20.97 -18.40
N ASN A 177 -21.49 -19.68 -18.59
CA ASN A 177 -20.51 -18.62 -18.81
C ASN A 177 -20.74 -17.54 -17.74
N ALA A 178 -19.81 -17.39 -16.81
CA ALA A 178 -19.95 -16.41 -15.74
C ALA A 178 -20.06 -14.97 -16.26
N ASN A 179 -19.45 -14.64 -17.39
CA ASN A 179 -19.61 -13.33 -18.04
C ASN A 179 -21.07 -13.03 -18.40
N ASP A 180 -21.78 -14.01 -18.98
CA ASP A 180 -23.20 -13.88 -19.33
C ASP A 180 -24.14 -13.86 -18.11
N MET A 181 -23.63 -14.15 -16.91
CA MET A 181 -24.37 -13.95 -15.66
C MET A 181 -24.35 -12.48 -15.21
N SER A 182 -23.63 -11.58 -15.89
CA SER A 182 -23.51 -10.17 -15.50
C SER A 182 -24.85 -9.46 -15.34
N ILE A 183 -25.01 -8.76 -14.21
CA ILE A 183 -26.16 -7.87 -14.00
C ILE A 183 -26.07 -6.67 -14.95
N ILE A 184 -27.17 -6.36 -15.63
CA ILE A 184 -27.32 -5.11 -16.38
C ILE A 184 -28.22 -4.16 -15.59
N ILE A 185 -27.66 -3.05 -15.13
CA ILE A 185 -28.37 -2.02 -14.35
C ILE A 185 -28.42 -0.73 -15.15
N LYS A 186 -29.60 -0.12 -15.22
CA LYS A 186 -29.76 1.25 -15.71
C LYS A 186 -30.00 2.21 -14.57
N ALA A 187 -29.15 3.22 -14.45
CA ALA A 187 -29.31 4.31 -13.49
C ALA A 187 -29.63 5.61 -14.22
N THR A 188 -30.71 6.28 -13.86
CA THR A 188 -31.18 7.51 -14.51
C THR A 188 -31.30 8.64 -13.50
N ALA A 189 -30.60 9.74 -13.76
CA ALA A 189 -30.72 11.01 -13.06
C ALA A 189 -31.28 12.03 -14.06
N GLY A 190 -32.53 12.46 -13.88
CA GLY A 190 -33.22 13.33 -14.85
C GLY A 190 -33.24 12.74 -16.28
N LYS A 191 -32.60 13.42 -17.23
CA LYS A 191 -32.43 13.02 -18.63
C LYS A 191 -31.14 12.22 -18.91
N ILE A 192 -30.23 12.16 -17.95
CA ILE A 192 -28.96 11.45 -18.10
C ILE A 192 -29.11 10.04 -17.53
N SER A 193 -28.68 9.04 -18.30
CA SER A 193 -28.71 7.64 -17.88
C SER A 193 -27.42 6.90 -18.17
N TYR A 194 -27.09 5.95 -17.29
CA TYR A 194 -25.94 5.07 -17.36
C TYR A 194 -26.43 3.63 -17.47
N LEU A 195 -25.81 2.86 -18.36
CA LEU A 195 -25.99 1.42 -18.45
C LEU A 195 -24.70 0.73 -17.99
N PHE A 196 -24.79 0.01 -16.88
CA PHE A 196 -23.70 -0.82 -16.35
C PHE A 196 -23.98 -2.27 -16.75
N THR A 197 -23.04 -2.90 -17.47
CA THR A 197 -23.26 -4.22 -18.07
C THR A 197 -22.40 -5.32 -17.46
N GLY A 198 -21.49 -5.01 -16.54
CA GLY A 198 -20.41 -5.92 -16.16
C GLY A 198 -19.72 -6.46 -17.41
N ASP A 199 -19.56 -7.78 -17.45
CA ASP A 199 -18.96 -8.49 -18.58
C ASP A 199 -19.99 -9.19 -19.48
N ALA A 200 -21.23 -8.70 -19.50
CA ALA A 200 -22.28 -9.25 -20.37
C ALA A 200 -21.77 -9.40 -21.81
N GLU A 201 -21.79 -10.63 -22.32
CA GLU A 201 -21.44 -10.93 -23.72
C GLU A 201 -22.70 -10.98 -24.58
N LYS A 202 -22.53 -11.23 -25.88
CA LYS A 202 -23.60 -11.28 -26.89
C LYS A 202 -24.87 -11.99 -26.44
N LYS A 203 -24.76 -13.03 -25.63
CA LYS A 203 -25.91 -13.82 -25.19
C LYS A 203 -26.72 -13.09 -24.12
N ALA A 204 -26.07 -12.61 -23.06
CA ALA A 204 -26.71 -11.75 -22.07
C ALA A 204 -27.28 -10.47 -22.71
N GLU A 205 -26.54 -9.86 -23.65
CA GLU A 205 -26.99 -8.70 -24.43
C GLU A 205 -28.27 -9.00 -25.22
N SER A 206 -28.32 -10.13 -25.94
CA SER A 206 -29.50 -10.52 -26.74
C SER A 206 -30.75 -10.71 -25.88
N ILE A 207 -30.57 -11.28 -24.69
CA ILE A 207 -31.67 -11.52 -23.75
C ILE A 207 -32.12 -10.21 -23.09
N ALA A 208 -31.17 -9.32 -22.81
CA ALA A 208 -31.49 -7.97 -22.34
C ALA A 208 -32.28 -7.19 -23.41
N ILE A 209 -31.95 -7.34 -24.70
CA ILE A 209 -32.74 -6.76 -25.80
C ILE A 209 -34.17 -7.30 -25.78
N GLU A 210 -34.34 -8.62 -25.65
CA GLU A 210 -35.66 -9.27 -25.60
C GLU A 210 -36.50 -8.79 -24.40
N ARG A 211 -35.89 -8.76 -23.20
CA ARG A 211 -36.60 -8.44 -21.95
C ARG A 211 -36.83 -6.95 -21.73
N ALA A 212 -35.82 -6.13 -22.01
CA ALA A 212 -35.84 -4.70 -21.67
C ALA A 212 -36.15 -3.80 -22.87
N GLY A 213 -35.85 -4.25 -24.10
CA GLY A 213 -36.12 -3.50 -25.31
C GLY A 213 -35.60 -2.06 -25.25
N LYS A 214 -36.46 -1.09 -25.58
CA LYS A 214 -36.13 0.35 -25.54
C LYS A 214 -35.71 0.87 -24.17
N LYS A 215 -35.93 0.14 -23.08
CA LYS A 215 -35.44 0.55 -21.74
C LYS A 215 -33.90 0.59 -21.70
N LEU A 216 -33.21 -0.16 -22.56
CA LEU A 216 -31.75 -0.17 -22.67
C LEU A 216 -31.16 1.18 -23.10
N SER A 217 -31.94 2.02 -23.81
CA SER A 217 -31.47 3.31 -24.32
C SER A 217 -30.88 4.17 -23.21
N SER A 218 -29.58 4.48 -23.29
CA SER A 218 -28.84 5.12 -22.20
C SER A 218 -27.83 6.14 -22.73
N THR A 219 -27.57 7.20 -21.95
CA THR A 219 -26.64 8.26 -22.37
C THR A 219 -25.18 7.80 -22.35
N VAL A 220 -24.82 7.03 -21.32
CA VAL A 220 -23.47 6.51 -21.06
C VAL A 220 -23.54 4.99 -20.99
N LEU A 221 -22.68 4.31 -21.74
CA LEU A 221 -22.49 2.86 -21.68
C LEU A 221 -21.16 2.55 -20.97
N LYS A 222 -21.19 1.78 -19.88
CA LYS A 222 -20.00 1.03 -19.48
C LYS A 222 -19.88 -0.15 -20.43
N SER A 223 -18.80 -0.18 -21.20
CA SER A 223 -18.47 -1.25 -22.12
C SER A 223 -18.47 -2.62 -21.42
N GLY A 224 -19.12 -3.58 -22.06
CA GLY A 224 -19.11 -4.97 -21.63
C GLY A 224 -17.73 -5.60 -21.79
N HIS A 225 -17.33 -6.40 -20.80
CA HIS A 225 -16.17 -7.29 -20.86
C HIS A 225 -14.89 -6.56 -21.25
N HIS A 226 -14.65 -5.43 -20.57
CA HIS A 226 -13.46 -4.59 -20.74
C HIS A 226 -13.22 -4.11 -22.18
N GLY A 227 -14.23 -4.15 -23.07
CA GLY A 227 -14.10 -3.88 -24.50
C GLY A 227 -13.67 -5.09 -25.34
N SER A 228 -14.01 -6.31 -24.91
CA SER A 228 -13.85 -7.54 -25.66
C SER A 228 -14.77 -7.60 -26.88
N LYS A 229 -14.28 -8.21 -27.97
CA LYS A 229 -15.06 -8.54 -29.18
C LYS A 229 -16.26 -9.47 -28.94
N THR A 230 -16.39 -10.04 -27.74
CA THR A 230 -17.51 -10.89 -27.33
C THR A 230 -18.74 -10.09 -26.90
N SER A 231 -18.61 -8.78 -26.67
CA SER A 231 -19.68 -7.87 -26.27
C SER A 231 -19.90 -6.74 -27.28
N SER A 232 -20.87 -5.87 -26.99
CA SER A 232 -21.26 -4.67 -27.73
C SER A 232 -21.58 -4.93 -29.20
N ASN A 233 -22.36 -5.98 -29.49
CA ASN A 233 -22.78 -6.22 -30.87
C ASN A 233 -23.70 -5.11 -31.40
N HIS A 234 -23.81 -4.97 -32.72
CA HIS A 234 -24.62 -3.90 -33.34
C HIS A 234 -26.09 -3.91 -32.86
N ALA A 235 -26.72 -5.07 -32.70
CA ALA A 235 -28.11 -5.15 -32.24
C ALA A 235 -28.31 -4.57 -30.83
N PHE A 236 -27.35 -4.79 -29.93
CA PHE A 236 -27.34 -4.20 -28.60
C PHE A 236 -27.11 -2.69 -28.68
N MET A 237 -26.11 -2.26 -29.46
CA MET A 237 -25.79 -0.85 -29.64
C MET A 237 -26.94 -0.05 -30.27
N ASP A 238 -27.69 -0.65 -31.19
CA ASP A 238 -28.89 -0.06 -31.81
C ASP A 238 -30.01 0.20 -30.80
N MET A 239 -30.08 -0.61 -29.72
CA MET A 239 -31.06 -0.46 -28.64
C MET A 239 -30.59 0.50 -27.55
N VAL A 240 -29.28 0.52 -27.27
CA VAL A 240 -28.68 1.39 -26.23
C VAL A 240 -28.50 2.82 -26.74
N GLN A 241 -28.09 3.01 -28.00
CA GLN A 241 -27.81 4.30 -28.63
C GLN A 241 -27.00 5.27 -27.75
N PRO A 242 -25.85 4.85 -27.20
CA PRO A 242 -25.10 5.67 -26.26
C PRO A 242 -24.39 6.83 -26.94
N LYS A 243 -24.29 7.96 -26.24
CA LYS A 243 -23.47 9.10 -26.67
C LYS A 243 -22.02 8.95 -26.17
N TYR A 244 -21.85 8.33 -25.01
CA TYR A 244 -20.55 8.14 -24.37
C TYR A 244 -20.31 6.67 -24.05
N GLY A 245 -19.07 6.22 -24.22
CA GLY A 245 -18.61 4.90 -23.80
C GLY A 245 -17.50 5.03 -22.77
N VAL A 246 -17.54 4.21 -21.72
CA VAL A 246 -16.43 4.06 -20.77
C VAL A 246 -15.94 2.62 -20.81
N ILE A 247 -14.64 2.44 -21.01
CA ILE A 247 -13.98 1.12 -21.02
C ILE A 247 -13.03 1.07 -19.82
N SER A 248 -13.26 0.12 -18.92
CA SER A 248 -12.25 -0.21 -17.90
C SER A 248 -11.35 -1.29 -18.49
N ALA A 249 -10.06 -1.01 -18.54
CA ALA A 249 -9.02 -1.95 -18.95
C ALA A 249 -7.68 -1.49 -18.38
N GLY A 250 -6.78 -2.45 -18.14
CA GLY A 250 -5.44 -2.15 -17.66
C GLY A 250 -4.49 -1.80 -18.79
N LYS A 251 -3.62 -0.81 -18.57
CA LYS A 251 -2.53 -0.50 -19.52
C LYS A 251 -1.65 -1.73 -19.73
N GLY A 252 -1.59 -2.23 -20.98
CA GLY A 252 -0.80 -3.41 -21.33
C GLY A 252 -1.33 -4.72 -20.74
N ASN A 253 -2.64 -4.83 -20.47
CA ASN A 253 -3.24 -6.09 -20.03
C ASN A 253 -2.99 -7.23 -21.03
N SER A 254 -2.94 -8.46 -20.53
CA SER A 254 -2.62 -9.67 -21.31
C SER A 254 -3.73 -10.14 -22.24
N PHE A 255 -4.96 -9.64 -22.06
CA PHE A 255 -6.13 -10.02 -22.85
C PHE A 255 -6.20 -9.27 -24.19
N GLY A 256 -5.43 -8.18 -24.34
CA GLY A 256 -5.49 -7.33 -25.53
C GLY A 256 -6.76 -6.47 -25.58
N HIS A 257 -7.36 -6.18 -24.42
CA HIS A 257 -8.54 -5.34 -24.28
C HIS A 257 -8.15 -3.85 -24.14
N PRO A 258 -8.99 -2.90 -24.61
CA PRO A 258 -10.09 -3.13 -25.53
C PRO A 258 -9.60 -3.61 -26.89
N THR A 259 -10.40 -4.45 -27.55
CA THR A 259 -10.11 -4.93 -28.90
C THR A 259 -10.41 -3.87 -29.94
N GLN A 260 -9.65 -3.85 -31.04
CA GLN A 260 -9.90 -2.90 -32.14
C GLN A 260 -11.33 -3.02 -32.70
N THR A 261 -11.86 -4.25 -32.79
CA THR A 261 -13.24 -4.48 -33.24
C THR A 261 -14.28 -3.71 -32.44
N VAL A 262 -14.16 -3.62 -31.11
CA VAL A 262 -15.10 -2.85 -30.29
C VAL A 262 -14.91 -1.35 -30.46
N LEU A 263 -13.66 -0.89 -30.61
CA LEU A 263 -13.38 0.52 -30.89
C LEU A 263 -13.98 0.96 -32.24
N ASP A 264 -13.90 0.12 -33.26
CA ASP A 264 -14.51 0.38 -34.58
C ASP A 264 -16.04 0.44 -34.49
N ILE A 265 -16.66 -0.42 -33.66
CA ILE A 265 -18.10 -0.34 -33.37
C ILE A 265 -18.43 1.00 -32.70
N TYR A 266 -17.68 1.40 -31.68
CA TYR A 266 -17.94 2.65 -30.97
C TYR A 266 -17.75 3.89 -31.86
N ASP A 267 -16.79 3.86 -32.78
CA ASP A 267 -16.60 4.88 -33.81
C ASP A 267 -17.78 4.92 -34.80
N TYR A 268 -18.27 3.76 -35.25
CA TYR A 268 -19.46 3.65 -36.10
C TYR A 268 -20.69 4.31 -35.46
N TYR A 269 -20.90 4.13 -34.16
CA TYR A 269 -21.97 4.79 -33.40
C TYR A 269 -21.62 6.23 -32.95
N LYS A 270 -20.47 6.77 -33.38
CA LYS A 270 -20.00 8.15 -33.09
C LYS A 270 -19.94 8.46 -31.59
N MET A 271 -19.57 7.47 -30.80
CA MET A 271 -19.44 7.61 -29.35
C MET A 271 -18.19 8.39 -28.99
N SER A 272 -18.28 9.23 -27.96
CA SER A 272 -17.08 9.71 -27.27
C SER A 272 -16.64 8.66 -26.25
N VAL A 273 -15.47 8.05 -26.47
CA VAL A 273 -14.96 6.93 -25.68
C VAL A 273 -13.89 7.39 -24.69
N PHE A 274 -14.02 6.99 -23.43
CA PHE A 274 -13.01 7.17 -22.39
C PHE A 274 -12.50 5.80 -21.94
N ARG A 275 -11.19 5.66 -21.71
CA ARG A 275 -10.59 4.36 -21.37
C ARG A 275 -9.62 4.47 -20.20
N THR A 276 -9.75 3.61 -19.19
CA THR A 276 -8.88 3.72 -18.00
C THR A 276 -7.40 3.46 -18.32
N ASP A 277 -7.09 2.66 -19.34
CA ASP A 277 -5.71 2.38 -19.75
C ASP A 277 -4.96 3.58 -20.34
N THR A 278 -5.68 4.58 -20.86
CA THR A 278 -5.11 5.81 -21.45
C THR A 278 -5.48 7.08 -20.69
N ASP A 279 -6.66 7.11 -20.08
CA ASP A 279 -7.23 8.26 -19.38
C ASP A 279 -7.11 8.16 -17.85
N GLY A 280 -6.65 7.02 -17.32
CA GLY A 280 -6.65 6.68 -15.89
C GLY A 280 -8.07 6.65 -15.33
N THR A 281 -8.23 6.99 -14.05
CA THR A 281 -9.56 7.11 -13.43
C THR A 281 -10.44 8.10 -14.17
N ILE A 282 -11.65 7.67 -14.54
CA ILE A 282 -12.64 8.47 -15.26
C ILE A 282 -13.75 8.83 -14.29
N GLU A 283 -13.94 10.13 -14.04
CA GLU A 283 -15.03 10.64 -13.21
C GLU A 283 -16.05 11.32 -14.10
N SER A 284 -17.33 11.09 -13.82
CA SER A 284 -18.41 11.82 -14.46
C SER A 284 -19.36 12.42 -13.44
N TYR A 285 -19.90 13.59 -13.76
CA TYR A 285 -20.80 14.36 -12.90
C TYR A 285 -22.02 14.75 -13.71
N THR A 286 -23.21 14.51 -13.17
CA THR A 286 -24.46 14.94 -13.78
C THR A 286 -25.35 15.72 -12.80
N ASP A 287 -25.94 16.80 -13.30
CA ASP A 287 -27.02 17.58 -12.67
C ASP A 287 -28.42 17.06 -13.07
N GLY A 288 -28.46 15.96 -13.82
CA GLY A 288 -29.66 15.38 -14.40
C GLY A 288 -30.07 15.95 -15.76
N GLN A 289 -29.38 16.95 -16.29
CA GLN A 289 -29.62 17.51 -17.62
C GLN A 289 -28.40 17.35 -18.54
N ASN A 290 -27.22 17.53 -17.98
CA ASN A 290 -25.93 17.41 -18.63
C ASN A 290 -25.06 16.38 -17.90
N VAL A 291 -24.10 15.82 -18.63
CA VAL A 291 -23.03 15.00 -18.06
C VAL A 291 -21.68 15.57 -18.49
N THR A 292 -20.77 15.68 -17.53
CA THR A 292 -19.38 16.12 -17.76
C THR A 292 -18.42 15.03 -17.32
N PHE A 293 -17.31 14.88 -18.03
CA PHE A 293 -16.29 13.90 -17.74
C PHE A 293 -14.98 14.58 -17.36
N VAL A 294 -14.28 13.99 -16.40
CA VAL A 294 -12.97 14.40 -15.91
C VAL A 294 -12.05 13.18 -15.91
N THR A 295 -10.92 13.30 -16.59
CA THR A 295 -9.89 12.25 -16.70
C THR A 295 -8.50 12.85 -16.51
N ASN A 296 -7.46 12.01 -16.55
CA ASN A 296 -6.07 12.49 -16.55
C ASN A 296 -5.70 13.38 -17.75
N ASN A 297 -6.56 13.50 -18.77
CA ASN A 297 -6.32 14.34 -19.94
C ASN A 297 -7.18 15.62 -19.97
N THR A 298 -8.15 15.78 -19.06
CA THR A 298 -9.05 16.95 -19.01
C THR A 298 -8.34 18.22 -18.51
N PRO A 299 -8.40 19.39 -19.17
CA PRO A 299 -7.78 20.61 -18.66
C PRO A 299 -8.20 20.93 -17.22
N ILE A 300 -7.22 21.33 -16.40
CA ILE A 300 -7.46 21.71 -15.01
C ILE A 300 -8.31 22.98 -14.93
N LYS A 301 -9.29 22.99 -14.02
CA LYS A 301 -10.20 24.10 -13.76
C LYS A 301 -10.47 24.24 -12.27
N ILE A 302 -10.61 25.47 -11.80
CA ILE A 302 -11.15 25.76 -10.46
C ILE A 302 -12.67 25.59 -10.54
N THR A 303 -13.19 24.64 -9.78
CA THR A 303 -14.63 24.31 -9.69
C THR A 303 -15.30 25.01 -8.52
N ALA A 304 -14.55 25.33 -7.46
CA ALA A 304 -15.00 26.21 -6.39
C ALA A 304 -13.95 27.32 -6.19
N ALA A 305 -14.37 28.57 -6.38
CA ALA A 305 -13.48 29.73 -6.27
C ALA A 305 -12.87 29.85 -4.85
N PRO A 306 -11.67 30.44 -4.72
CA PRO A 306 -11.03 30.64 -3.42
C PRO A 306 -11.88 31.43 -2.44
N LYS A 307 -12.03 30.88 -1.22
CA LYS A 307 -12.73 31.50 -0.09
C LYS A 307 -11.82 31.57 1.13
N ILE A 308 -12.01 32.61 1.95
CA ILE A 308 -11.33 32.75 3.24
C ILE A 308 -12.10 31.91 4.27
N ILE A 309 -11.47 30.84 4.76
CA ILE A 309 -12.07 29.94 5.77
C ILE A 309 -11.61 30.25 7.19
N SER A 310 -10.52 31.01 7.36
CA SER A 310 -10.06 31.56 8.64
C SER A 310 -9.30 32.85 8.39
N ILE A 311 -9.46 33.84 9.27
CA ILE A 311 -8.73 35.10 9.19
C ILE A 311 -8.40 35.64 10.58
N THR A 312 -7.17 36.12 10.72
CA THR A 312 -6.67 36.80 11.92
C THR A 312 -6.05 38.14 11.52
N PRO A 313 -5.66 39.01 12.48
CA PRO A 313 -4.93 40.23 12.15
C PRO A 313 -3.62 39.99 11.38
N ASN A 314 -3.05 38.78 11.47
CA ASN A 314 -1.73 38.46 10.93
C ASN A 314 -1.69 37.23 9.98
N SER A 315 -2.82 36.59 9.73
CA SER A 315 -2.92 35.44 8.83
C SER A 315 -4.28 35.33 8.14
N ALA A 316 -4.30 34.62 7.02
CA ALA A 316 -5.52 34.30 6.28
C ALA A 316 -5.40 32.92 5.63
N THR A 317 -6.40 32.06 5.81
CA THR A 317 -6.45 30.73 5.23
C THR A 317 -7.44 30.71 4.07
N LEU A 318 -6.91 30.43 2.88
CA LEU A 318 -7.68 30.27 1.65
C LEU A 318 -7.99 28.80 1.41
N GLN A 319 -9.19 28.52 0.91
CA GLN A 319 -9.56 27.20 0.40
C GLN A 319 -10.25 27.31 -0.96
N TRP A 320 -9.89 26.44 -1.90
CA TRP A 320 -10.53 26.33 -3.21
C TRP A 320 -10.55 24.88 -3.69
N THR A 321 -11.32 24.61 -4.75
CA THR A 321 -11.45 23.26 -5.31
C THR A 321 -11.17 23.27 -6.80
N THR A 322 -10.50 22.23 -7.29
CA THR A 322 -10.27 21.97 -8.70
C THR A 322 -10.97 20.69 -9.15
N ASN A 323 -11.20 20.54 -10.46
CA ASN A 323 -11.78 19.32 -11.02
C ASN A 323 -10.85 18.10 -10.91
N ARG A 324 -9.54 18.31 -10.79
CA ARG A 324 -8.50 17.26 -10.76
C ARG A 324 -7.44 17.60 -9.73
N ALA A 325 -6.76 16.57 -9.22
CA ALA A 325 -5.67 16.79 -8.28
C ALA A 325 -4.56 17.67 -8.90
N ALA A 326 -4.13 18.71 -8.17
CA ALA A 326 -3.16 19.69 -8.66
C ALA A 326 -2.41 20.39 -7.53
N THR A 327 -1.30 21.06 -7.87
CA THR A 327 -0.52 21.82 -6.90
C THR A 327 -1.30 22.98 -6.31
N SER A 328 -0.86 23.47 -5.15
CA SER A 328 -1.52 24.56 -4.43
C SER A 328 -0.57 25.73 -4.32
N LYS A 329 -0.83 26.85 -5.01
CA LYS A 329 0.00 28.05 -4.93
C LYS A 329 -0.87 29.28 -4.71
N VAL A 330 -0.49 30.13 -3.76
CA VAL A 330 -1.09 31.45 -3.57
C VAL A 330 0.00 32.50 -3.66
N GLU A 331 -0.16 33.36 -4.64
CA GLU A 331 0.61 34.59 -4.84
C GLU A 331 -0.18 35.75 -4.22
N TYR A 332 0.44 36.61 -3.41
CA TYR A 332 -0.27 37.69 -2.72
C TYR A 332 0.57 38.96 -2.51
N GLY A 333 -0.12 40.10 -2.38
CA GLY A 333 0.49 41.42 -2.24
C GLY A 333 -0.50 42.46 -1.70
N LEU A 334 -0.03 43.69 -1.46
CA LEU A 334 -0.86 44.78 -0.91
C LEU A 334 -1.91 45.24 -1.92
N GLY A 335 -3.14 45.43 -1.44
CA GLY A 335 -4.32 45.74 -2.26
C GLY A 335 -4.23 47.02 -3.10
N THR A 336 -3.39 47.96 -2.70
CA THR A 336 -3.20 49.28 -3.36
C THR A 336 -2.28 49.24 -4.57
N THR A 337 -1.56 48.13 -4.79
CA THR A 337 -0.65 47.91 -5.91
C THR A 337 -0.96 46.57 -6.57
N LYS A 338 -0.98 46.47 -7.91
CA LYS A 338 -1.05 45.16 -8.59
C LYS A 338 0.22 44.29 -8.40
N VAL A 339 1.16 44.74 -7.56
CA VAL A 339 2.43 44.05 -7.30
C VAL A 339 2.18 42.89 -6.34
N ILE A 340 2.34 41.68 -6.87
CA ILE A 340 2.36 40.45 -6.10
C ILE A 340 3.82 40.06 -5.89
N ASN A 341 4.28 40.13 -4.64
CA ASN A 341 5.70 39.93 -4.30
C ASN A 341 5.94 38.83 -3.26
N LYS A 342 4.87 38.22 -2.72
CA LYS A 342 4.95 37.07 -1.83
C LYS A 342 4.23 35.88 -2.45
N LYS A 343 4.73 34.68 -2.14
CA LYS A 343 4.11 33.41 -2.57
C LYS A 343 4.20 32.38 -1.46
N LYS A 344 3.18 31.53 -1.36
CA LYS A 344 3.22 30.26 -0.63
C LYS A 344 2.77 29.17 -1.61
N ALA A 345 3.57 28.12 -1.77
CA ALA A 345 3.33 27.07 -2.73
C ALA A 345 3.57 25.70 -2.09
N PHE A 346 2.82 24.72 -2.57
CA PHE A 346 2.95 23.33 -2.24
C PHE A 346 2.93 22.52 -3.55
N ASP A 347 3.99 21.76 -3.80
CA ASP A 347 4.21 21.08 -5.08
C ASP A 347 3.44 19.75 -5.24
N HIS A 348 2.64 19.39 -4.23
CA HIS A 348 1.86 18.15 -4.22
C HIS A 348 0.44 18.36 -4.73
N THR A 349 -0.19 17.30 -5.24
CA THR A 349 -1.49 17.41 -5.91
C THR A 349 -2.69 17.05 -5.04
N VAL A 350 -3.61 18.00 -4.84
CA VAL A 350 -4.89 17.82 -4.14
C VAL A 350 -6.05 18.38 -4.97
N LYS A 351 -7.28 17.95 -4.70
CA LYS A 351 -8.49 18.56 -5.30
C LYS A 351 -9.02 19.71 -4.44
N VAL A 352 -8.91 19.58 -3.11
CA VAL A 352 -9.27 20.63 -2.15
C VAL A 352 -7.99 21.25 -1.64
N HIS A 353 -7.72 22.47 -2.07
CA HIS A 353 -6.49 23.18 -1.77
C HIS A 353 -6.71 24.04 -0.54
N THR A 354 -5.82 23.97 0.46
CA THR A 354 -5.86 24.84 1.64
C THR A 354 -4.50 25.49 1.85
N VAL A 355 -4.45 26.83 1.90
CA VAL A 355 -3.20 27.59 2.05
C VAL A 355 -3.37 28.70 3.08
N THR A 356 -2.60 28.65 4.17
CA THR A 356 -2.53 29.76 5.16
C THR A 356 -1.39 30.72 4.85
N LEU A 357 -1.72 31.96 4.57
CA LEU A 357 -0.79 33.08 4.48
C LEU A 357 -0.51 33.61 5.89
N THR A 358 0.76 33.74 6.27
CA THR A 358 1.18 34.26 7.59
C THR A 358 2.02 35.53 7.46
N GLY A 359 2.25 36.22 8.58
CA GLY A 359 3.02 37.47 8.62
C GLY A 359 2.33 38.64 7.91
N LEU A 360 1.00 38.64 7.89
CA LEU A 360 0.19 39.74 7.37
C LEU A 360 0.16 40.90 8.38
N LYS A 361 -0.04 42.12 7.87
CA LYS A 361 -0.29 43.32 8.67
C LYS A 361 -1.78 43.41 9.05
N PRO A 362 -2.14 43.87 10.26
CA PRO A 362 -3.52 44.15 10.65
C PRO A 362 -4.19 45.24 9.81
N ASN A 363 -5.52 45.24 9.76
CA ASN A 363 -6.36 46.23 9.05
C ASN A 363 -5.91 46.53 7.59
N THR A 364 -5.35 45.54 6.91
CA THR A 364 -4.69 45.72 5.62
C THR A 364 -5.40 44.91 4.54
N GLN A 365 -5.63 45.54 3.39
CA GLN A 365 -6.18 44.87 2.23
C GLN A 365 -5.08 44.18 1.42
N TYR A 366 -5.36 42.95 0.99
CA TYR A 366 -4.48 42.13 0.15
C TYR A 366 -5.21 41.71 -1.13
N ASN A 367 -4.46 41.67 -2.23
CA ASN A 367 -4.84 40.98 -3.45
C ASN A 367 -4.13 39.62 -3.48
N PHE A 368 -4.78 38.60 -4.04
CA PHE A 368 -4.17 37.29 -4.23
C PHE A 368 -4.53 36.66 -5.58
N ILE A 369 -3.67 35.76 -6.05
CA ILE A 369 -3.91 34.83 -7.15
C ILE A 369 -3.68 33.43 -6.61
N ALA A 370 -4.75 32.62 -6.58
CA ALA A 370 -4.64 31.18 -6.37
C ALA A 370 -4.35 30.50 -7.71
N ILE A 371 -3.34 29.63 -7.74
CA ILE A 371 -2.86 28.92 -8.91
C ILE A 371 -2.81 27.43 -8.57
N SER A 372 -3.34 26.61 -9.47
CA SER A 372 -3.24 25.16 -9.39
C SER A 372 -2.70 24.61 -10.70
N THR A 373 -1.64 23.80 -10.63
CA THR A 373 -0.95 23.26 -11.80
C THR A 373 -0.96 21.74 -11.75
N ASP A 374 -1.18 21.08 -12.88
CA ASP A 374 -0.93 19.64 -12.97
C ASP A 374 0.58 19.43 -13.19
N PRO A 375 1.30 18.74 -12.28
CA PRO A 375 2.75 18.60 -12.38
C PRO A 375 3.18 17.79 -13.61
N ARG A 376 2.29 17.01 -14.25
CA ARG A 376 2.58 16.32 -15.51
C ARG A 376 2.59 17.25 -16.71
N GLU A 377 1.92 18.39 -16.59
CA GLU A 377 1.71 19.36 -17.66
C GLU A 377 1.90 20.77 -17.06
N SER A 378 3.15 21.14 -16.76
CA SER A 378 3.50 22.39 -16.05
C SER A 378 2.91 23.65 -16.68
N GLU A 379 2.67 23.63 -17.99
CA GLU A 379 2.05 24.72 -18.76
C GLU A 379 0.53 24.83 -18.58
N LYS A 380 -0.13 23.79 -18.06
CA LYS A 380 -1.58 23.76 -17.81
C LYS A 380 -1.87 24.04 -16.34
N PHE A 381 -2.40 25.23 -16.09
CA PHE A 381 -2.80 25.67 -14.76
C PHE A 381 -4.17 26.34 -14.77
N ALA A 382 -4.85 26.29 -13.63
CA ALA A 382 -6.03 27.08 -13.35
C ALA A 382 -5.66 28.21 -12.39
N LYS A 383 -6.21 29.41 -12.60
CA LYS A 383 -6.01 30.55 -11.71
C LYS A 383 -7.30 31.25 -11.34
N ALA A 384 -7.36 31.78 -10.13
CA ALA A 384 -8.44 32.64 -9.67
C ALA A 384 -7.87 33.78 -8.82
N GLU A 385 -8.37 34.99 -9.06
CA GLU A 385 -7.94 36.19 -8.34
C GLU A 385 -8.98 36.57 -7.29
N GLY A 386 -8.55 37.23 -6.24
CA GLY A 386 -9.45 37.75 -5.23
C GLY A 386 -8.78 38.75 -4.29
N THR A 387 -9.57 39.26 -3.35
CA THR A 387 -9.10 40.22 -2.35
C THR A 387 -9.64 39.87 -0.98
N PHE A 388 -8.90 40.20 0.07
CA PHE A 388 -9.39 40.13 1.45
C PHE A 388 -8.78 41.25 2.29
N ARG A 389 -9.36 41.52 3.47
CA ARG A 389 -8.83 42.49 4.44
C ARG A 389 -8.66 41.83 5.79
N THR A 390 -7.46 41.93 6.36
CA THR A 390 -7.21 41.48 7.74
C THR A 390 -7.99 42.34 8.74
N PRO A 391 -8.52 41.76 9.83
CA PRO A 391 -9.11 42.52 10.92
C PRO A 391 -8.13 43.48 11.59
N VAL A 392 -8.66 44.43 12.37
CA VAL A 392 -7.85 45.26 13.28
C VAL A 392 -7.20 44.37 14.34
N GLY A 393 -5.98 44.69 14.75
CA GLY A 393 -5.23 43.98 15.78
C GLY A 393 -3.97 44.73 16.18
N ASP A 394 -3.31 44.27 17.23
CA ASP A 394 -2.10 44.86 17.82
C ASP A 394 -0.82 44.59 17.00
N GLY A 395 -0.91 43.72 15.99
CA GLY A 395 0.22 43.36 15.14
C GLY A 395 1.19 42.36 15.78
N VAL A 396 0.85 41.79 16.94
CA VAL A 396 1.65 40.77 17.60
C VAL A 396 1.64 39.50 16.74
N PRO A 397 2.82 39.00 16.30
CA PRO A 397 2.88 37.79 15.50
C PRO A 397 2.31 36.59 16.26
N LEU A 398 1.38 35.87 15.63
CA LEU A 398 0.93 34.57 16.15
C LEU A 398 2.02 33.52 15.94
N PRO A 399 2.06 32.46 16.78
CA PRO A 399 2.97 31.34 16.54
C PRO A 399 2.73 30.70 15.18
N LYS A 400 3.81 30.18 14.59
CA LYS A 400 3.82 29.60 13.24
C LYS A 400 4.51 28.25 13.22
N ILE A 401 4.11 27.40 12.28
CA ILE A 401 4.80 26.15 11.98
C ILE A 401 6.06 26.50 11.18
N LEU A 402 7.23 25.96 11.57
CA LEU A 402 8.47 26.20 10.85
C LEU A 402 8.60 25.27 9.64
N THR A 403 8.62 23.97 9.90
CA THR A 403 8.73 22.89 8.90
C THR A 403 7.92 21.69 9.36
N MET A 404 7.61 20.77 8.45
CA MET A 404 7.08 19.44 8.80
C MET A 404 8.02 18.39 8.22
N ASN A 405 8.48 17.46 9.06
CA ASN A 405 9.38 16.39 8.66
C ASN A 405 8.95 15.06 9.28
N THR A 406 9.55 13.97 8.85
CA THR A 406 9.49 12.66 9.52
C THR A 406 10.79 12.37 10.25
N ASP A 407 10.76 11.47 11.23
CA ASP A 407 11.96 10.92 11.88
C ASP A 407 12.74 9.93 11.00
N VAL A 408 12.18 9.57 9.84
CA VAL A 408 12.77 8.68 8.84
C VAL A 408 12.80 9.33 7.46
N ASP A 409 13.80 9.03 6.64
CA ASP A 409 13.91 9.58 5.27
C ASP A 409 12.92 8.94 4.28
N GLN A 410 12.60 7.65 4.48
CA GLN A 410 11.65 6.90 3.65
C GLN A 410 10.63 6.20 4.55
N THR A 411 9.36 6.44 4.28
CA THR A 411 8.24 5.77 4.93
C THR A 411 7.78 4.56 4.12
N TYR A 412 7.28 3.55 4.82
CA TYR A 412 6.73 2.33 4.23
C TYR A 412 5.36 2.07 4.84
N MET A 413 4.45 1.45 4.06
CA MET A 413 3.15 1.07 4.59
C MET A 413 3.32 0.15 5.82
N LYS A 414 2.41 0.27 6.79
CA LYS A 414 2.39 -0.54 8.03
C LYS A 414 3.69 -0.48 8.84
N THR A 415 4.50 0.54 8.63
CA THR A 415 5.73 0.79 9.39
C THR A 415 5.53 2.06 10.21
N PRO A 416 5.62 2.00 11.56
CA PRO A 416 5.55 3.18 12.40
C PRO A 416 6.66 4.18 12.09
N PHE A 417 6.31 5.46 12.14
CA PHE A 417 7.23 6.60 12.07
C PHE A 417 6.65 7.74 12.92
N LYS A 418 7.35 8.87 13.03
CA LYS A 418 6.86 10.06 13.72
C LYS A 418 6.82 11.26 12.79
N VAL A 419 5.74 12.02 12.84
CA VAL A 419 5.62 13.34 12.20
C VAL A 419 6.11 14.39 13.19
N ILE A 420 7.09 15.18 12.78
CA ILE A 420 7.74 16.19 13.61
C ILE A 420 7.26 17.58 13.17
N VAL A 421 6.67 18.33 14.10
CA VAL A 421 6.08 19.65 13.86
C VAL A 421 6.64 20.68 14.85
N PRO A 422 7.74 21.38 14.51
CA PRO A 422 8.22 22.54 15.25
C PRO A 422 7.32 23.77 15.07
N VAL A 423 6.94 24.38 16.18
CA VAL A 423 6.13 25.60 16.27
C VAL A 423 6.91 26.68 17.01
N LYS A 424 7.09 27.83 16.36
CA LYS A 424 7.83 28.98 16.92
C LYS A 424 6.87 30.10 17.27
N ASN A 425 6.96 30.57 18.51
CA ASN A 425 6.38 31.85 18.90
C ASN A 425 7.39 32.97 18.66
N ALA A 426 7.15 33.78 17.62
CA ALA A 426 8.02 34.92 17.29
C ALA A 426 7.68 36.19 18.09
N ALA A 427 6.64 36.18 18.93
CA ALA A 427 6.28 37.32 19.74
C ALA A 427 7.22 37.49 20.94
N THR A 428 7.28 38.74 21.44
CA THR A 428 7.99 39.10 22.67
C THR A 428 7.19 38.75 23.94
N LYS A 429 5.99 38.18 23.79
CA LYS A 429 5.13 37.71 24.87
C LYS A 429 4.76 36.23 24.66
N PRO A 430 4.52 35.48 25.74
CA PRO A 430 3.96 34.14 25.64
C PRO A 430 2.62 34.13 24.89
N SER A 431 2.34 33.04 24.20
CA SER A 431 1.10 32.84 23.46
C SER A 431 0.33 31.64 24.01
N ASP A 432 -0.99 31.79 24.17
CA ASP A 432 -1.88 30.74 24.63
C ASP A 432 -2.28 29.78 23.49
N VAL A 433 -1.33 29.47 22.59
CA VAL A 433 -1.61 28.58 21.46
C VAL A 433 -2.01 27.22 21.98
N THR A 434 -3.21 26.83 21.57
CA THR A 434 -3.90 25.75 22.26
C THR A 434 -3.56 24.40 21.67
N THR A 435 -3.55 24.21 20.34
CA THR A 435 -3.44 22.85 19.79
C THR A 435 -2.86 22.75 18.39
N VAL A 436 -2.18 21.64 18.10
CA VAL A 436 -1.84 21.15 16.76
C VAL A 436 -2.69 19.93 16.46
N GLU A 437 -3.40 19.95 15.34
CA GLU A 437 -4.17 18.81 14.83
C GLU A 437 -3.47 18.27 13.57
N ILE A 438 -3.19 16.96 13.52
CA ILE A 438 -2.56 16.31 12.38
C ILE A 438 -3.58 15.45 11.64
N TYR A 439 -3.72 15.66 10.34
CA TYR A 439 -4.63 14.92 9.47
C TYR A 439 -3.86 14.21 8.35
N HIS A 440 -4.48 13.20 7.73
CA HIS A 440 -4.05 12.68 6.43
C HIS A 440 -5.03 13.06 5.31
N SER A 441 -4.55 13.39 4.12
CA SER A 441 -5.32 13.58 2.88
C SER A 441 -6.32 14.75 2.83
N ALA A 442 -7.04 15.06 3.91
CA ALA A 442 -7.97 16.19 4.00
C ALA A 442 -8.26 16.54 5.47
N ILE A 443 -8.65 17.79 5.71
CA ILE A 443 -9.06 18.32 7.02
C ILE A 443 -10.50 17.86 7.34
N ASP A 444 -10.64 16.57 7.63
CA ASP A 444 -11.88 15.94 8.09
C ASP A 444 -11.63 15.17 9.39
N SER A 445 -12.61 15.16 10.28
CA SER A 445 -12.59 14.33 11.48
C SER A 445 -12.23 12.85 11.23
N SER A 446 -12.57 12.29 10.07
CA SER A 446 -12.23 10.94 9.64
C SER A 446 -10.75 10.69 9.43
N ASN A 447 -10.02 11.77 9.18
CA ASN A 447 -8.65 11.76 8.74
C ASN A 447 -7.70 12.25 9.83
N LEU A 448 -8.24 12.63 11.00
CA LEU A 448 -7.47 13.05 12.15
C LEU A 448 -6.59 11.87 12.61
N ILE A 449 -5.28 12.07 12.53
CA ILE A 449 -4.27 11.16 13.07
C ILE A 449 -4.19 11.35 14.58
N ASP A 450 -3.92 12.59 15.01
CA ASP A 450 -3.80 12.92 16.43
C ASP A 450 -3.91 14.43 16.68
N LYS A 451 -4.03 14.80 17.96
CA LYS A 451 -4.13 16.17 18.43
C LYS A 451 -3.27 16.39 19.68
N TYR A 452 -2.47 17.44 19.67
CA TYR A 452 -1.60 17.82 20.78
C TYR A 452 -1.92 19.22 21.28
N SER A 453 -1.85 19.41 22.60
CA SER A 453 -2.02 20.71 23.24
C SER A 453 -0.69 21.18 23.82
N PHE A 454 -0.36 22.44 23.55
CA PHE A 454 0.84 23.08 24.09
C PHE A 454 0.58 23.79 25.41
N GLY A 455 -0.68 24.16 25.71
CA GLY A 455 -1.05 25.01 26.84
C GLY A 455 -0.57 26.45 26.66
N LYS A 456 0.75 26.66 26.59
CA LYS A 456 1.39 27.95 26.37
C LYS A 456 2.73 27.76 25.64
N ILE A 457 3.07 28.69 24.75
CA ILE A 457 4.41 28.77 24.14
C ILE A 457 5.05 30.08 24.60
N GLY A 458 6.21 30.00 25.25
CA GLY A 458 6.98 31.13 25.75
C GLY A 458 7.37 32.12 24.66
N ALA A 459 7.76 33.33 25.06
CA ALA A 459 8.24 34.35 24.12
C ALA A 459 9.54 33.91 23.45
N GLY A 460 9.62 34.00 22.12
CA GLY A 460 10.78 33.53 21.34
C GLY A 460 10.99 32.01 21.30
N GLU A 461 10.21 31.24 22.07
CA GLU A 461 10.37 29.80 22.23
C GLU A 461 9.97 29.04 20.95
N THR A 462 10.65 27.91 20.72
CA THR A 462 10.24 26.91 19.73
C THR A 462 9.92 25.61 20.46
N MET A 463 8.69 25.14 20.32
CA MET A 463 8.25 23.86 20.85
C MET A 463 8.05 22.88 19.71
N GLN A 464 8.24 21.59 19.98
CA GLN A 464 8.14 20.55 18.97
C GLN A 464 7.14 19.48 19.41
N VAL A 465 6.25 19.09 18.49
CA VAL A 465 5.43 17.89 18.64
C VAL A 465 6.04 16.76 17.81
N SER A 466 6.05 15.55 18.36
CA SER A 466 6.41 14.32 17.65
C SER A 466 5.22 13.37 17.72
N VAL A 467 4.52 13.19 16.60
CA VAL A 467 3.27 12.44 16.51
C VAL A 467 3.52 11.03 15.98
N PRO A 468 3.34 9.97 16.79
CA PRO A 468 3.40 8.60 16.31
C PRO A 468 2.37 8.38 15.20
N THR A 469 2.82 7.93 14.04
CA THR A 469 2.00 7.78 12.85
C THR A 469 2.29 6.44 12.19
N GLN A 470 1.24 5.81 11.66
CA GLN A 470 1.35 4.66 10.78
C GLN A 470 0.31 4.78 9.68
N ILE A 471 0.73 4.59 8.43
CA ILE A 471 -0.16 4.59 7.27
C ILE A 471 -0.20 3.17 6.70
N ASP A 472 -1.40 2.64 6.53
CA ASP A 472 -1.64 1.23 6.24
C ASP A 472 -1.91 0.93 4.76
N TRP A 473 -1.88 1.95 3.92
CA TRP A 473 -2.16 1.85 2.48
C TRP A 473 -1.00 2.45 1.67
N LEU A 474 -0.99 2.15 0.38
CA LEU A 474 0.06 2.57 -0.54
C LEU A 474 -0.24 3.93 -1.18
N GLY A 475 0.81 4.54 -1.72
CA GLY A 475 0.73 5.73 -2.56
C GLY A 475 1.07 7.02 -1.82
N VAL A 476 0.87 8.14 -2.51
CA VAL A 476 1.16 9.47 -1.97
C VAL A 476 0.08 9.87 -0.98
N VAL A 477 0.48 10.11 0.26
CA VAL A 477 -0.39 10.58 1.34
C VAL A 477 0.10 11.93 1.82
N GLU A 478 -0.77 12.94 1.72
CA GLU A 478 -0.55 14.24 2.35
C GLU A 478 -0.81 14.13 3.85
N ILE A 479 0.10 14.64 4.67
CA ILE A 479 -0.07 14.86 6.10
C ILE A 479 -0.21 16.36 6.31
N ILE A 480 -1.29 16.79 6.96
CA ILE A 480 -1.65 18.20 7.14
C ILE A 480 -1.56 18.51 8.63
N ALA A 481 -0.77 19.51 9.01
CA ALA A 481 -0.78 20.09 10.35
C ALA A 481 -1.58 21.37 10.38
N ILE A 482 -2.50 21.49 11.34
CA ILE A 482 -3.28 22.69 11.60
C ILE A 482 -2.93 23.21 12.98
N LEU A 483 -2.41 24.44 13.03
CA LEU A 483 -2.17 25.15 14.27
C LEU A 483 -3.39 26.00 14.61
N LYS A 484 -3.94 25.82 15.82
CA LYS A 484 -5.17 26.49 16.25
C LYS A 484 -5.02 27.18 17.60
N GLN A 485 -5.69 28.34 17.69
CA GLN A 485 -5.97 29.03 18.94
C GLN A 485 -7.48 29.06 19.14
N GLY A 486 -7.98 28.22 20.06
CA GLY A 486 -9.39 27.88 20.14
C GLY A 486 -9.88 27.23 18.83
N ASN A 487 -10.94 27.77 18.23
CA ASN A 487 -11.47 27.28 16.95
C ASN A 487 -10.86 27.97 15.73
N THR A 488 -9.98 28.96 15.93
CA THR A 488 -9.39 29.75 14.84
C THR A 488 -8.14 29.07 14.31
N ILE A 489 -8.07 28.84 13.00
CA ILE A 489 -6.86 28.37 12.33
C ILE A 489 -5.90 29.56 12.22
N ILE A 490 -4.71 29.42 12.81
CA ILE A 490 -3.69 30.48 12.82
C ILE A 490 -2.57 30.19 11.81
N ASP A 491 -2.23 28.91 11.59
CA ASP A 491 -1.27 28.47 10.57
C ASP A 491 -1.58 27.04 10.08
N THR A 492 -1.09 26.70 8.89
CA THR A 492 -1.13 25.36 8.30
C THR A 492 0.17 25.01 7.61
N ALA A 493 0.54 23.73 7.69
CA ALA A 493 1.64 23.13 6.96
C ALA A 493 1.23 21.74 6.46
N SER A 494 1.95 21.23 5.48
CA SER A 494 1.70 19.91 4.88
C SER A 494 3.01 19.23 4.51
N LEU A 495 3.03 17.90 4.57
CA LEU A 495 4.13 17.03 4.14
C LEU A 495 3.55 15.88 3.31
N ASN A 496 4.18 15.50 2.19
CA ASN A 496 3.76 14.29 1.48
C ASN A 496 4.69 13.13 1.76
N LEU A 497 4.07 11.97 1.92
CA LEU A 497 4.72 10.71 2.14
C LEU A 497 4.40 9.81 0.96
N ASP A 498 5.41 9.33 0.24
CA ASP A 498 5.25 8.30 -0.80
C ASP A 498 5.38 6.92 -0.14
N LEU A 499 4.25 6.36 0.28
CA LEU A 499 4.20 5.09 1.00
C LEU A 499 4.39 3.94 0.02
N LYS A 500 5.56 3.30 0.11
CA LYS A 500 5.92 2.11 -0.67
C LYS A 500 5.74 0.84 0.16
N PRO A 501 5.53 -0.31 -0.49
CA PRO A 501 5.65 -1.58 0.21
C PRO A 501 7.13 -1.92 0.40
N LYS A 502 7.44 -2.70 1.44
CA LYS A 502 8.76 -3.31 1.57
C LYS A 502 8.84 -4.47 0.58
N THR A 503 9.79 -4.45 -0.35
CA THR A 503 9.82 -5.47 -1.41
C THR A 503 10.54 -6.74 -0.95
N ILE A 504 9.96 -7.89 -1.22
CA ILE A 504 10.61 -9.21 -1.12
C ILE A 504 10.73 -9.77 -2.54
N ILE A 505 11.93 -10.17 -2.94
CA ILE A 505 12.16 -10.80 -4.24
C ILE A 505 12.15 -12.32 -4.08
N VAL A 506 11.46 -13.01 -4.97
CA VAL A 506 11.42 -14.48 -5.04
C VAL A 506 12.15 -14.94 -6.28
N ASP A 507 13.12 -15.84 -6.10
CA ASP A 507 13.83 -16.47 -7.20
C ASP A 507 12.93 -17.42 -8.00
N CYS A 508 12.75 -17.09 -9.28
CA CYS A 508 12.12 -17.96 -10.28
C CYS A 508 13.04 -18.19 -11.49
N ALA A 509 14.27 -17.66 -11.48
CA ALA A 509 15.25 -17.80 -12.56
C ALA A 509 15.92 -19.18 -12.52
N HIS A 510 16.06 -19.74 -11.31
CA HIS A 510 16.79 -21.00 -11.05
C HIS A 510 15.89 -22.23 -10.94
N GLY A 511 14.82 -22.26 -11.75
CA GLY A 511 13.96 -23.43 -11.94
C GLY A 511 12.75 -23.53 -11.00
N ASN A 512 12.44 -22.47 -10.24
CA ASN A 512 11.40 -22.46 -9.20
C ASN A 512 10.18 -21.62 -9.55
N LYS A 513 9.76 -21.63 -10.83
CA LYS A 513 8.68 -20.75 -11.31
C LYS A 513 7.34 -20.96 -10.59
N ASP A 514 7.02 -22.22 -10.28
CA ASP A 514 5.73 -22.58 -9.68
C ASP A 514 5.58 -22.09 -8.22
N TYR A 515 6.67 -21.71 -7.57
CA TYR A 515 6.62 -21.19 -6.21
C TYR A 515 5.89 -19.87 -6.14
N PHE A 516 6.15 -18.94 -7.06
CA PHE A 516 5.56 -17.61 -7.00
C PHE A 516 4.08 -17.59 -7.44
N THR A 517 3.69 -18.43 -8.40
CA THR A 517 2.34 -18.46 -8.95
C THR A 517 1.36 -19.36 -8.19
N GLY A 518 1.87 -20.23 -7.32
CA GLY A 518 1.03 -21.12 -6.49
C GLY A 518 1.51 -21.21 -5.05
N LYS A 519 2.69 -21.78 -4.78
CA LYS A 519 3.09 -22.16 -3.41
C LYS A 519 3.23 -20.99 -2.42
N PHE A 520 3.54 -19.78 -2.90
CA PHE A 520 3.63 -18.56 -2.10
C PHE A 520 2.38 -17.68 -2.18
N ALA A 521 1.28 -18.08 -2.83
CA ALA A 521 0.13 -17.19 -3.00
C ALA A 521 -0.44 -16.75 -1.63
N GLY A 522 -0.64 -17.69 -0.70
CA GLY A 522 -1.04 -17.40 0.67
C GLY A 522 -0.03 -16.55 1.44
N MET A 523 1.27 -16.84 1.32
CA MET A 523 2.34 -16.03 1.95
C MET A 523 2.38 -14.60 1.43
N LYS A 524 2.25 -14.43 0.11
CA LYS A 524 2.22 -13.13 -0.56
C LYS A 524 1.08 -12.28 -0.01
N MET A 525 -0.12 -12.85 0.11
CA MET A 525 -1.28 -12.16 0.66
C MET A 525 -1.06 -11.81 2.14
N ASP A 526 -0.64 -12.78 2.95
CA ASP A 526 -0.44 -12.61 4.39
C ASP A 526 0.61 -11.55 4.73
N LEU A 527 1.79 -11.62 4.12
CA LEU A 527 2.89 -10.70 4.39
C LEU A 527 2.56 -9.28 3.94
N PHE A 528 1.84 -9.13 2.83
CA PHE A 528 1.40 -7.82 2.37
C PHE A 528 0.34 -7.24 3.33
N GLN A 529 -0.66 -8.04 3.70
CA GLN A 529 -1.77 -7.60 4.56
C GLN A 529 -1.34 -7.31 6.01
N ASN A 530 -0.46 -8.13 6.58
CA ASN A 530 -0.12 -8.04 7.99
C ASN A 530 1.14 -7.21 8.24
N LEU A 531 2.09 -7.18 7.29
CA LEU A 531 3.40 -6.56 7.49
C LEU A 531 3.79 -5.54 6.41
N GLY A 532 2.98 -5.36 5.36
CA GLY A 532 3.28 -4.42 4.27
C GLY A 532 4.40 -4.88 3.33
N TYR A 533 4.73 -6.17 3.30
CA TYR A 533 5.72 -6.72 2.38
C TYR A 533 5.09 -7.12 1.05
N GLN A 534 5.57 -6.56 -0.07
CA GLN A 534 5.16 -6.97 -1.40
C GLN A 534 6.15 -7.98 -1.98
N MET A 535 5.69 -9.20 -2.23
CA MET A 535 6.49 -10.21 -2.93
C MET A 535 6.44 -9.99 -4.45
N LYS A 536 7.60 -10.03 -5.10
CA LYS A 536 7.77 -9.97 -6.56
C LYS A 536 8.68 -11.11 -7.02
N SER A 537 8.38 -11.73 -8.15
CA SER A 537 9.28 -12.72 -8.75
C SER A 537 10.33 -12.06 -9.63
N ILE A 538 11.47 -12.74 -9.75
CA ILE A 538 12.46 -12.47 -10.78
C ILE A 538 12.70 -13.77 -11.57
N SER A 539 12.49 -13.71 -12.88
CA SER A 539 12.63 -14.85 -13.80
C SER A 539 13.85 -14.73 -14.73
N LYS A 540 14.68 -13.71 -14.51
CA LYS A 540 15.91 -13.42 -15.24
C LYS A 540 17.12 -13.57 -14.29
N PRO A 541 18.33 -13.79 -14.83
CA PRO A 541 19.54 -13.85 -14.01
C PRO A 541 19.72 -12.61 -13.13
N PHE A 542 20.29 -12.80 -11.94
CA PHE A 542 20.46 -11.71 -10.98
C PHE A 542 21.56 -10.73 -11.41
N THR A 543 21.33 -9.46 -11.09
CA THR A 543 22.28 -8.37 -11.29
C THR A 543 22.38 -7.57 -10.00
N ALA A 544 23.43 -6.74 -9.87
CA ALA A 544 23.56 -5.85 -8.71
C ALA A 544 22.34 -4.93 -8.51
N THR A 545 21.64 -4.58 -9.60
CA THR A 545 20.43 -3.75 -9.56
C THR A 545 19.14 -4.52 -9.28
N SER A 546 19.15 -5.85 -9.42
CA SER A 546 17.97 -6.70 -9.21
C SER A 546 17.38 -6.56 -7.81
N PHE A 547 18.21 -6.17 -6.83
CA PHE A 547 17.85 -6.13 -5.42
C PHE A 547 17.87 -4.72 -4.80
N LYS A 548 18.01 -3.67 -5.60
CA LYS A 548 18.24 -2.29 -5.10
C LYS A 548 17.22 -1.84 -4.03
N ASP A 549 15.97 -2.24 -4.16
CA ASP A 549 14.86 -1.88 -3.25
C ASP A 549 14.37 -3.08 -2.41
N ALA A 550 15.03 -4.24 -2.53
CA ALA A 550 14.61 -5.45 -1.84
C ALA A 550 15.02 -5.41 -0.36
N PHE A 551 14.11 -5.79 0.52
CA PHE A 551 14.38 -6.05 1.94
C PHE A 551 14.86 -7.48 2.15
N ALA A 552 14.30 -8.43 1.41
CA ALA A 552 14.71 -9.83 1.44
C ALA A 552 14.70 -10.44 0.04
N VAL A 553 15.53 -11.45 -0.15
CA VAL A 553 15.49 -12.37 -1.29
C VAL A 553 15.16 -13.76 -0.77
N LEU A 554 14.13 -14.38 -1.32
CA LEU A 554 13.70 -15.75 -1.03
C LEU A 554 14.16 -16.63 -2.17
N ILE A 555 14.91 -17.67 -1.82
CA ILE A 555 15.52 -18.63 -2.74
C ILE A 555 14.94 -20.00 -2.42
N PRO A 556 13.90 -20.44 -3.15
CA PRO A 556 13.37 -21.79 -3.04
C PRO A 556 14.38 -22.82 -3.54
N SER A 557 14.13 -24.11 -3.30
CA SER A 557 15.01 -25.23 -3.68
C SER A 557 15.40 -25.19 -5.17
N PRO A 558 16.59 -24.72 -5.55
CA PRO A 558 16.94 -24.43 -6.94
C PRO A 558 17.31 -25.71 -7.70
N SER A 559 16.89 -25.79 -8.96
CA SER A 559 17.29 -26.87 -9.88
C SER A 559 18.37 -26.44 -10.88
N LYS A 560 18.81 -25.17 -10.80
CA LYS A 560 19.90 -24.62 -11.60
C LYS A 560 20.89 -23.90 -10.71
N ASP A 561 22.16 -24.01 -11.07
CA ASP A 561 23.26 -23.38 -10.37
C ASP A 561 23.31 -21.85 -10.62
N TYR A 562 24.03 -21.14 -9.75
CA TYR A 562 24.20 -19.68 -9.80
C TYR A 562 25.55 -19.33 -10.41
N THR A 563 25.57 -18.30 -11.25
CA THR A 563 26.82 -17.74 -11.76
C THR A 563 27.56 -16.92 -10.70
N ALA A 564 28.86 -16.68 -10.90
CA ALA A 564 29.66 -15.83 -10.01
C ALA A 564 29.08 -14.40 -9.89
N THR A 565 28.53 -13.86 -10.99
CA THR A 565 27.88 -12.55 -11.01
C THR A 565 26.64 -12.51 -10.10
N GLU A 566 25.85 -13.58 -10.10
CA GLU A 566 24.63 -13.68 -9.28
C GLU A 566 24.95 -13.86 -7.80
N ILE A 567 25.95 -14.70 -7.49
CA ILE A 567 26.48 -14.86 -6.14
C ILE A 567 27.00 -13.52 -5.62
N ASN A 568 27.75 -12.77 -6.42
CA ASN A 568 28.23 -11.44 -6.05
C ASN A 568 27.08 -10.43 -5.84
N ALA A 569 26.00 -10.51 -6.63
CA ALA A 569 24.82 -9.68 -6.42
C ALA A 569 24.13 -9.98 -5.07
N LEU A 570 24.00 -11.26 -4.71
CA LEU A 570 23.45 -11.70 -3.41
C LEU A 570 24.36 -11.30 -2.24
N LYS A 571 25.68 -11.50 -2.38
CA LYS A 571 26.69 -11.03 -1.42
C LYS A 571 26.55 -9.53 -1.16
N LYS A 572 26.48 -8.73 -2.22
CA LYS A 572 26.30 -7.27 -2.13
C LYS A 572 24.96 -6.86 -1.51
N HIS A 573 23.88 -7.57 -1.82
CA HIS A 573 22.58 -7.34 -1.21
C HIS A 573 22.63 -7.55 0.32
N SER A 574 23.20 -8.67 0.76
CA SER A 574 23.40 -8.94 2.20
C SER A 574 24.31 -7.89 2.86
N ALA A 575 25.41 -7.54 2.20
CA ALA A 575 26.34 -6.52 2.67
C ALA A 575 25.70 -5.13 2.78
N ASN A 576 24.63 -4.84 2.04
CA ASN A 576 23.87 -3.59 2.11
C ASN A 576 22.68 -3.65 3.10
N GLY A 577 22.69 -4.60 4.04
CA GLY A 577 21.63 -4.76 5.04
C GLY A 577 20.41 -5.55 4.55
N GLY A 578 20.46 -6.09 3.33
CA GLY A 578 19.42 -6.97 2.81
C GLY A 578 19.43 -8.35 3.49
N ALA A 579 18.28 -9.01 3.49
CA ALA A 579 18.16 -10.38 3.98
C ALA A 579 18.13 -11.42 2.86
N ILE A 580 18.57 -12.64 3.15
CA ILE A 580 18.45 -13.79 2.26
C ILE A 580 17.81 -14.94 3.03
N MET A 581 16.77 -15.54 2.45
CA MET A 581 16.07 -16.69 3.02
C MET A 581 16.15 -17.84 2.02
N LEU A 582 16.79 -18.93 2.42
CA LEU A 582 17.08 -20.07 1.57
C LEU A 582 16.25 -21.27 2.02
N PHE A 583 15.71 -22.00 1.06
CA PHE A 583 14.96 -23.23 1.29
C PHE A 583 15.64 -24.38 0.59
N SER A 584 15.93 -25.43 1.34
CA SER A 584 16.36 -26.71 0.79
C SER A 584 15.24 -27.74 0.89
N CYS A 585 15.51 -28.92 0.35
CA CYS A 585 14.75 -30.14 0.58
C CYS A 585 15.74 -31.31 0.71
N SER A 586 15.30 -32.42 1.29
CA SER A 586 16.11 -33.64 1.37
C SER A 586 16.42 -34.21 -0.01
N ASP A 587 17.47 -35.04 -0.05
CA ASP A 587 18.01 -35.77 -1.21
C ASP A 587 17.14 -36.95 -1.68
N TYR A 588 15.91 -37.11 -1.19
CA TYR A 588 15.08 -38.26 -1.54
C TYR A 588 14.91 -38.38 -3.07
N ARG A 589 15.50 -39.43 -3.65
CA ARG A 589 15.63 -39.67 -5.10
C ARG A 589 16.54 -38.69 -5.87
N ASN A 590 17.53 -38.12 -5.20
CA ASN A 590 18.51 -37.17 -5.74
C ASN A 590 17.89 -35.92 -6.36
N LEU A 591 16.94 -35.31 -5.62
CA LEU A 591 16.22 -34.11 -6.05
C LEU A 591 16.66 -32.83 -5.32
N SER A 592 17.56 -32.94 -4.33
CA SER A 592 18.18 -31.81 -3.63
C SER A 592 19.36 -31.24 -4.42
N ASN A 593 19.70 -29.97 -4.15
CA ASN A 593 20.94 -29.36 -4.65
C ASN A 593 21.54 -28.41 -3.59
N PRO A 594 21.90 -28.91 -2.38
CA PRO A 594 22.34 -28.05 -1.28
C PRO A 594 23.64 -27.31 -1.62
N LEU A 595 24.46 -27.84 -2.54
CA LEU A 595 25.67 -27.18 -3.01
C LEU A 595 25.41 -25.80 -3.64
N PHE A 596 24.30 -25.62 -4.36
CA PHE A 596 23.95 -24.32 -4.96
C PHE A 596 23.68 -23.27 -3.86
N LEU A 597 22.92 -23.66 -2.84
CA LEU A 597 22.61 -22.81 -1.68
C LEU A 597 23.85 -22.56 -0.81
N ASN A 598 24.71 -23.57 -0.64
CA ASN A 598 25.93 -23.49 0.15
C ASN A 598 26.98 -22.56 -0.47
N LYS A 599 27.02 -22.39 -1.80
CA LYS A 599 27.84 -21.35 -2.46
C LYS A 599 27.42 -19.95 -2.03
N ILE A 600 26.11 -19.70 -1.93
CA ILE A 600 25.55 -18.42 -1.48
C ILE A 600 25.91 -18.18 -0.01
N LEU A 601 25.67 -19.17 0.85
CA LEU A 601 26.00 -19.10 2.28
C LEU A 601 27.48 -18.78 2.50
N LYS A 602 28.38 -19.53 1.85
CA LYS A 602 29.83 -19.27 1.92
C LYS A 602 30.20 -17.87 1.45
N ALA A 603 29.68 -17.43 0.30
CA ALA A 603 30.00 -16.10 -0.26
C ALA A 603 29.55 -14.94 0.63
N THR A 604 28.51 -15.14 1.44
CA THR A 604 28.01 -14.14 2.40
C THR A 604 28.73 -14.18 3.75
N GLY A 605 29.62 -15.15 3.97
CA GLY A 605 30.27 -15.39 5.27
C GLY A 605 29.37 -16.05 6.31
N ALA A 606 28.26 -16.66 5.89
CA ALA A 606 27.42 -17.44 6.78
C ALA A 606 28.18 -18.69 7.26
N LYS A 607 28.01 -19.01 8.55
CA LYS A 607 28.54 -20.20 9.21
C LYS A 607 27.53 -21.35 9.20
N ILE A 608 26.33 -21.13 8.65
CA ILE A 608 25.31 -22.15 8.42
C ILE A 608 25.54 -22.79 7.05
N ARG A 609 25.34 -24.10 6.95
CA ARG A 609 25.40 -24.89 5.72
C ARG A 609 24.21 -25.85 5.65
N PHE A 610 23.60 -26.03 4.49
CA PHE A 610 22.65 -27.12 4.25
C PHE A 610 23.37 -28.45 4.17
N ASN A 611 22.81 -29.45 4.84
CA ASN A 611 23.19 -30.85 4.69
C ASN A 611 22.43 -31.47 3.49
N ASP A 612 22.87 -32.65 3.06
CA ASP A 612 22.29 -33.39 1.92
C ASP A 612 21.50 -34.63 2.35
N ASP A 613 21.02 -34.68 3.59
CA ASP A 613 20.44 -35.90 4.17
C ASP A 613 18.91 -35.84 4.36
N GLN A 614 18.28 -37.01 4.36
CA GLN A 614 16.86 -37.15 4.70
C GLN A 614 16.69 -37.25 6.21
N ILE A 615 15.93 -36.31 6.79
CA ILE A 615 15.58 -36.35 8.20
C ILE A 615 14.35 -37.22 8.46
N CYS A 616 14.43 -37.98 9.54
CA CYS A 616 13.42 -38.92 10.00
C CYS A 616 13.15 -38.71 11.50
N ASP A 617 11.89 -38.83 11.87
CA ASP A 617 11.43 -38.86 13.25
C ASP A 617 10.37 -39.96 13.36
N PRO A 618 10.60 -41.00 14.18
CA PRO A 618 9.69 -42.13 14.33
C PRO A 618 8.45 -41.82 15.18
N ASP A 619 8.54 -40.90 16.16
CA ASP A 619 7.49 -40.73 17.18
C ASP A 619 6.53 -39.59 16.84
N ASN A 620 6.99 -38.55 16.14
CA ASN A 620 6.18 -37.39 15.76
C ASN A 620 5.70 -37.42 14.30
N ASN A 621 5.74 -38.58 13.65
CA ASN A 621 5.42 -38.74 12.24
C ASN A 621 3.93 -38.79 11.91
N ILE A 622 3.54 -38.23 10.77
CA ILE A 622 2.24 -38.45 10.14
C ILE A 622 2.38 -39.11 8.76
N GLY A 623 2.49 -40.43 8.78
CA GLY A 623 2.58 -41.26 7.58
C GLY A 623 4.02 -41.67 7.28
N PRO A 624 4.61 -41.32 6.13
CA PRO A 624 5.98 -41.73 5.79
C PRO A 624 7.05 -41.08 6.69
N PRO A 625 8.17 -41.78 7.00
CA PRO A 625 9.15 -41.38 8.03
C PRO A 625 9.79 -39.98 7.89
N TRP A 626 9.61 -39.31 6.75
CA TRP A 626 10.11 -37.97 6.43
C TRP A 626 9.06 -36.85 6.51
N ARG A 627 7.90 -37.12 7.13
CA ARG A 627 6.82 -36.14 7.33
C ARG A 627 6.36 -36.10 8.79
N PHE A 628 7.01 -35.28 9.61
CA PHE A 628 6.80 -35.27 11.06
C PHE A 628 6.56 -33.87 11.61
N PHE A 629 6.21 -33.79 12.89
CA PHE A 629 5.98 -32.53 13.56
C PHE A 629 7.17 -32.08 14.39
N VAL A 630 7.56 -30.82 14.22
CA VAL A 630 8.53 -30.15 15.10
C VAL A 630 7.81 -29.34 16.16
N THR A 631 8.22 -29.52 17.41
CA THR A 631 7.69 -28.83 18.60
C THR A 631 8.77 -28.04 19.36
N ASN A 632 10.04 -28.19 18.98
CA ASN A 632 11.15 -27.50 19.63
C ASN A 632 11.59 -26.25 18.86
N PHE A 633 11.53 -25.09 19.53
CA PHE A 633 11.83 -23.77 18.97
C PHE A 633 12.80 -23.00 19.89
N PRO A 634 14.11 -23.25 19.82
CA PRO A 634 15.08 -22.72 20.79
C PRO A 634 15.24 -21.19 20.80
N SER A 635 14.76 -20.50 19.76
CA SER A 635 14.89 -19.05 19.60
C SER A 635 13.54 -18.32 19.60
N PRO A 636 12.77 -18.32 20.71
CA PRO A 636 11.42 -17.74 20.78
C PRO A 636 11.37 -16.23 20.54
N ALA A 637 12.50 -15.52 20.66
CA ALA A 637 12.61 -14.11 20.28
C ALA A 637 12.48 -13.89 18.76
N ILE A 638 12.76 -14.92 17.95
CA ILE A 638 12.64 -14.90 16.48
C ILE A 638 11.40 -15.66 16.03
N THR A 639 11.04 -16.77 16.68
CA THR A 639 9.94 -17.63 16.24
C THR A 639 8.59 -17.29 16.87
N ALA A 640 8.59 -16.52 17.96
CA ALA A 640 7.51 -16.25 18.93
C ALA A 640 7.37 -17.28 20.06
N LYS A 641 7.00 -16.78 21.24
CA LYS A 641 6.89 -17.56 22.49
C LYS A 641 5.80 -18.63 22.48
N ASN A 642 4.76 -18.42 21.68
CA ASN A 642 3.57 -19.26 21.59
C ASN A 642 3.60 -20.25 20.42
N MET A 643 4.77 -20.43 19.78
CA MET A 643 4.97 -21.46 18.77
C MET A 643 4.73 -22.85 19.37
N LYS A 644 3.75 -23.57 18.82
CA LYS A 644 3.35 -24.88 19.35
C LYS A 644 3.88 -26.03 18.52
N LYS A 645 3.69 -25.94 17.21
CA LYS A 645 3.85 -27.08 16.32
C LYS A 645 3.99 -26.64 14.87
N LEU A 646 4.98 -27.19 14.18
CA LEU A 646 5.14 -27.08 12.73
C LEU A 646 5.06 -28.47 12.11
N LEU A 647 4.42 -28.58 10.96
CA LEU A 647 4.53 -29.77 10.13
C LEU A 647 5.76 -29.62 9.24
N VAL A 648 6.58 -30.66 9.24
CA VAL A 648 7.77 -30.77 8.41
C VAL A 648 7.58 -31.84 7.33
N ASN A 649 8.10 -31.59 6.14
CA ASN A 649 8.00 -32.45 4.97
C ASN A 649 9.30 -32.43 4.14
N SER A 650 9.98 -33.58 4.06
CA SER A 650 11.19 -33.78 3.25
C SER A 650 12.27 -32.73 3.55
N ALA A 651 12.53 -32.49 4.83
CA ALA A 651 13.53 -31.52 5.26
C ALA A 651 14.95 -32.08 5.17
N SER A 652 15.92 -31.22 4.89
CA SER A 652 17.35 -31.47 5.13
C SER A 652 17.78 -30.89 6.49
N THR A 653 18.83 -31.44 7.10
CA THR A 653 19.43 -30.82 8.30
C THR A 653 20.37 -29.68 7.96
N LEU A 654 20.89 -29.00 8.99
CA LEU A 654 21.87 -27.91 8.87
C LEU A 654 23.15 -28.23 9.64
N LEU A 655 24.29 -27.89 9.04
CA LEU A 655 25.64 -28.03 9.58
C LEU A 655 26.30 -26.68 9.74
N ASP A 656 27.47 -26.67 10.39
CA ASP A 656 28.38 -25.53 10.35
C ASP A 656 29.20 -25.49 9.05
N ASP A 657 29.97 -24.42 8.86
CA ASP A 657 30.84 -24.20 7.69
C ASP A 657 32.03 -25.18 7.60
N LYS A 658 32.22 -26.03 8.61
CA LYS A 658 33.25 -27.08 8.69
C LYS A 658 32.66 -28.49 8.61
N ASN A 659 31.40 -28.62 8.19
CA ASN A 659 30.66 -29.88 8.11
C ASN A 659 30.56 -30.61 9.47
N LYS A 660 30.42 -29.86 10.56
CA LYS A 660 30.14 -30.38 11.91
C LYS A 660 28.72 -30.02 12.34
N PRO A 661 28.19 -30.65 13.40
CA PRO A 661 26.87 -30.32 13.90
C PRO A 661 26.74 -28.83 14.21
N LEU A 662 25.71 -28.19 13.65
CA LEU A 662 25.45 -26.76 13.89
C LEU A 662 25.01 -26.55 15.35
N LYS A 663 25.66 -25.59 16.02
CA LYS A 663 25.30 -25.16 17.37
C LYS A 663 24.88 -23.69 17.37
N GLY A 664 23.95 -23.35 18.26
CA GLY A 664 23.59 -21.95 18.50
C GLY A 664 24.77 -21.16 19.07
N SER A 665 24.83 -19.88 18.72
CA SER A 665 25.81 -18.91 19.22
C SER A 665 25.12 -17.55 19.42
N ALA A 666 25.89 -16.51 19.75
CA ALA A 666 25.37 -15.15 19.87
C ALA A 666 24.76 -14.61 18.55
N ASN A 667 25.24 -15.11 17.40
CA ASN A 667 24.82 -14.66 16.08
C ASN A 667 24.21 -15.77 15.21
N VAL A 668 24.24 -17.04 15.64
CA VAL A 668 23.57 -18.18 14.98
C VAL A 668 22.43 -18.66 15.87
N PHE A 669 21.22 -18.58 15.35
CA PHE A 669 19.97 -18.87 16.05
C PHE A 669 19.36 -20.15 15.51
N LEU A 670 19.21 -21.18 16.36
CA LEU A 670 18.45 -22.38 16.00
C LEU A 670 16.95 -22.05 16.10
N LEU A 671 16.26 -22.06 14.96
CA LEU A 671 14.85 -21.66 14.86
C LEU A 671 13.92 -22.84 15.10
N ALA A 672 14.26 -24.01 14.56
CA ALA A 672 13.50 -25.24 14.72
C ALA A 672 14.47 -26.43 14.71
N THR A 673 14.31 -27.35 15.66
CA THR A 673 15.14 -28.56 15.75
C THR A 673 14.28 -29.79 15.98
N GLY A 674 14.82 -30.96 15.64
CA GLY A 674 14.29 -32.24 16.08
C GLY A 674 14.35 -32.39 17.60
N ASP A 675 13.75 -33.48 18.07
CA ASP A 675 13.86 -33.96 19.44
C ASP A 675 14.99 -35.00 19.57
N GLU A 676 14.96 -35.80 20.63
CA GLU A 676 15.98 -36.78 20.99
C GLU A 676 16.03 -38.03 20.12
N ASN A 677 14.95 -38.36 19.40
CA ASN A 677 14.90 -39.52 18.51
C ASN A 677 15.08 -39.13 17.04
N THR A 678 15.09 -37.82 16.73
CA THR A 678 15.22 -37.31 15.37
C THR A 678 16.62 -37.59 14.83
N TYR A 679 16.69 -38.14 13.61
CA TYR A 679 17.94 -38.58 12.99
C TYR A 679 17.90 -38.34 11.49
N SER A 680 19.05 -38.51 10.84
CA SER A 680 19.17 -38.38 9.40
C SER A 680 19.80 -39.61 8.78
N ILE A 681 19.35 -39.91 7.56
CA ILE A 681 19.82 -41.07 6.78
C ILE A 681 20.27 -40.62 5.39
N GLU A 682 21.24 -41.36 4.88
CA GLU A 682 21.61 -41.38 3.48
C GLU A 682 20.48 -42.04 2.67
N SER A 683 19.79 -41.29 1.80
CA SER A 683 18.56 -41.78 1.18
C SER A 683 18.69 -42.12 -0.30
N ASP A 684 19.72 -41.61 -0.98
CA ASP A 684 19.98 -41.87 -2.40
C ASP A 684 21.13 -42.86 -2.67
N GLY A 685 21.93 -43.18 -1.64
CA GLY A 685 22.99 -44.20 -1.68
C GLY A 685 24.30 -43.72 -2.29
N LYS A 686 24.51 -42.41 -2.42
CA LYS A 686 25.74 -41.81 -2.98
C LYS A 686 26.77 -41.42 -1.93
N ASN A 687 26.38 -41.38 -0.66
CA ASN A 687 27.25 -41.04 0.47
C ASN A 687 27.89 -39.66 0.28
N ASP A 688 27.08 -38.69 -0.15
CA ASP A 688 27.45 -37.29 -0.35
C ASP A 688 27.02 -36.38 0.81
N ALA A 689 26.28 -36.90 1.78
CA ALA A 689 26.05 -36.27 3.08
C ALA A 689 27.35 -36.22 3.92
N PRO A 690 27.91 -35.03 4.22
CA PRO A 690 29.18 -34.94 4.95
C PRO A 690 29.06 -35.24 6.46
N PHE A 691 27.83 -35.31 7.00
CA PHE A 691 27.55 -35.68 8.39
C PHE A 691 26.14 -36.27 8.51
N LEU A 692 25.95 -37.27 9.38
CA LEU A 692 24.64 -37.85 9.70
C LEU A 692 24.32 -37.67 11.20
N TYR A 693 23.16 -37.12 11.51
CA TYR A 693 22.63 -37.05 12.87
C TYR A 693 22.08 -38.43 13.26
N ALA A 694 22.66 -39.10 14.26
CA ALA A 694 22.25 -40.45 14.66
C ALA A 694 21.21 -40.44 15.79
N THR A 695 20.38 -41.48 15.87
CA THR A 695 19.29 -41.67 16.87
C THR A 695 19.74 -41.66 18.34
N SER A 696 21.04 -41.64 18.62
CA SER A 696 21.61 -41.72 19.98
C SER A 696 22.69 -40.69 20.28
N THR A 697 22.82 -39.61 19.48
CA THR A 697 23.70 -38.48 19.83
C THR A 697 23.03 -37.60 20.88
N THR A 698 23.05 -38.04 22.14
CA THR A 698 22.31 -37.51 23.31
C THR A 698 22.53 -36.04 23.70
N SER A 699 23.16 -35.21 22.87
CA SER A 699 23.55 -33.84 23.26
C SER A 699 23.38 -32.75 22.19
N ILE A 700 23.01 -33.06 20.94
CA ILE A 700 22.81 -32.04 19.89
C ILE A 700 21.58 -32.39 19.04
N PRO A 701 20.46 -31.65 19.15
CA PRO A 701 19.27 -31.90 18.35
C PRO A 701 19.50 -31.54 16.88
N ALA A 702 18.95 -32.32 15.95
CA ALA A 702 19.08 -32.11 14.51
C ALA A 702 18.44 -30.77 14.08
N PRO A 703 19.20 -29.76 13.60
CA PRO A 703 18.62 -28.47 13.25
C PRO A 703 17.95 -28.51 11.88
N LEU A 704 16.69 -28.08 11.80
CA LEU A 704 15.92 -28.00 10.56
C LEU A 704 15.83 -26.58 10.01
N ALA A 705 15.89 -25.58 10.89
CA ALA A 705 15.90 -24.19 10.49
C ALA A 705 16.85 -23.40 11.41
N ALA A 706 17.64 -22.52 10.81
CA ALA A 706 18.52 -21.63 11.53
C ALA A 706 18.56 -20.25 10.86
N ALA A 707 18.84 -19.23 11.66
CA ALA A 707 19.09 -17.88 11.20
C ALA A 707 20.48 -17.43 11.65
N GLN A 708 21.09 -16.53 10.90
CA GLN A 708 22.33 -15.90 11.28
C GLN A 708 22.29 -14.40 11.06
N ASP A 709 22.79 -13.67 12.06
CA ASP A 709 23.07 -12.25 11.97
C ASP A 709 24.50 -12.03 11.44
N LEU A 710 24.62 -11.40 10.27
CA LEU A 710 25.90 -11.12 9.60
C LEU A 710 26.43 -9.71 9.91
N GLY A 711 25.84 -9.01 10.86
CA GLY A 711 26.20 -7.64 11.24
C GLY A 711 25.51 -6.56 10.42
N ASN A 712 25.51 -6.63 9.08
CA ASN A 712 24.70 -5.72 8.25
C ASN A 712 23.44 -6.44 7.79
N GLY A 713 23.58 -7.50 6.98
CA GLY A 713 22.49 -8.37 6.54
C GLY A 713 22.12 -9.47 7.54
N ARG A 714 21.10 -10.24 7.19
CA ARG A 714 20.67 -11.44 7.92
C ARG A 714 20.34 -12.57 6.97
N ILE A 715 20.59 -13.80 7.38
CA ILE A 715 20.26 -14.98 6.58
C ILE A 715 19.41 -15.94 7.40
N ALA A 716 18.46 -16.60 6.74
CA ALA A 716 17.81 -17.81 7.26
C ALA A 716 18.00 -18.96 6.28
N ALA A 717 18.34 -20.12 6.81
CA ALA A 717 18.44 -21.38 6.08
C ALA A 717 17.39 -22.33 6.66
N ILE A 718 16.51 -22.82 5.80
CA ILE A 718 15.38 -23.66 6.19
C ILE A 718 15.42 -24.94 5.36
N GLY A 719 15.53 -26.08 6.03
CA GLY A 719 15.68 -27.39 5.43
C GLY A 719 14.47 -27.87 4.63
N GLU A 720 13.35 -27.14 4.69
CA GLU A 720 12.09 -27.47 4.02
C GLU A 720 11.43 -26.27 3.34
N SER A 721 10.58 -26.56 2.35
CA SER A 721 9.57 -25.64 1.83
C SER A 721 8.29 -25.57 2.70
N PHE A 722 8.28 -24.76 3.77
CA PHE A 722 7.12 -24.53 4.66
C PHE A 722 5.92 -23.80 4.01
N TYR A 723 5.92 -23.61 2.69
CA TYR A 723 5.05 -22.68 1.99
C TYR A 723 4.27 -23.45 0.94
N THR A 724 3.03 -23.78 1.28
CA THR A 724 2.01 -24.22 0.34
C THR A 724 0.70 -23.57 0.78
N ASP A 725 -0.20 -23.28 -0.16
CA ASP A 725 -1.48 -22.62 0.16
C ASP A 725 -2.30 -23.42 1.18
N SER A 726 -2.24 -24.75 1.14
CA SER A 726 -2.90 -25.62 2.13
C SER A 726 -2.37 -25.47 3.55
N TYR A 727 -1.12 -25.02 3.74
CA TYR A 727 -0.54 -24.75 5.07
C TYR A 727 -0.63 -23.27 5.47
N TYR A 728 -0.91 -22.39 4.50
CA TYR A 728 -1.08 -20.97 4.72
C TYR A 728 -2.52 -20.57 5.06
N GLN A 729 -3.50 -21.43 4.79
CA GLN A 729 -4.84 -21.34 5.36
C GLN A 729 -4.84 -22.11 6.68
N ASN A 730 -4.61 -21.41 7.81
CA ASN A 730 -4.41 -21.96 9.17
C ASN A 730 -5.16 -23.30 9.42
N PRO A 731 -4.53 -24.46 9.19
CA PRO A 731 -5.12 -25.73 9.55
C PRO A 731 -5.09 -25.77 11.08
N ALA A 732 -6.23 -26.05 11.71
CA ALA A 732 -6.37 -25.97 13.16
C ALA A 732 -5.17 -26.63 13.88
N GLY A 733 -4.34 -25.83 14.55
CA GLY A 733 -3.21 -26.30 15.36
C GLY A 733 -1.81 -26.18 14.73
N LEU A 734 -1.64 -25.68 13.51
CA LEU A 734 -0.31 -25.39 12.92
C LEU A 734 0.10 -23.92 13.07
N SER A 735 1.39 -23.67 13.34
CA SER A 735 1.95 -22.32 13.52
C SER A 735 2.76 -21.81 12.31
N THR A 736 2.57 -22.39 11.12
CA THR A 736 3.38 -22.09 9.91
C THR A 736 3.36 -20.61 9.52
N ILE A 737 2.18 -19.98 9.52
CA ILE A 737 2.01 -18.55 9.17
C ILE A 737 2.80 -17.67 10.15
N GLU A 738 2.64 -17.94 11.45
CA GLU A 738 3.30 -17.19 12.52
C GLU A 738 4.83 -17.32 12.43
N PHE A 739 5.34 -18.55 12.28
CA PHE A 739 6.76 -18.83 12.12
C PHE A 739 7.38 -18.03 10.98
N ASN A 740 6.76 -18.09 9.79
CA ASN A 740 7.23 -17.39 8.60
C ASN A 740 7.19 -15.88 8.76
N ARG A 741 6.09 -15.36 9.33
CA ARG A 741 5.90 -13.93 9.59
C ARG A 741 6.99 -13.39 10.51
N ASN A 742 7.28 -14.09 11.60
CA ASN A 742 8.26 -13.66 12.59
C ASN A 742 9.70 -13.74 12.06
N ILE A 743 10.05 -14.80 11.31
CA ILE A 743 11.36 -14.90 10.66
C ILE A 743 11.54 -13.78 9.64
N ILE A 744 10.55 -13.52 8.78
CA ILE A 744 10.63 -12.42 7.79
C ILE A 744 10.76 -11.07 8.50
N ALA A 745 9.98 -10.82 9.56
CA ALA A 745 10.09 -9.60 10.36
C ALA A 745 11.49 -9.43 10.96
N TRP A 746 12.05 -10.50 11.54
CA TRP A 746 13.41 -10.49 12.09
C TRP A 746 14.47 -10.27 11.01
N LEU A 747 14.40 -10.99 9.89
CA LEU A 747 15.34 -10.88 8.77
C LEU A 747 15.42 -9.44 8.24
N THR A 748 14.26 -8.85 7.98
CA THR A 748 14.15 -7.54 7.32
C THR A 748 14.42 -6.36 8.26
N ALA A 749 14.39 -6.56 9.58
CA ALA A 749 14.77 -5.55 10.57
C ALA A 749 16.26 -5.17 10.50
N ALA A 750 17.10 -5.97 9.84
CA ALA A 750 18.53 -5.71 9.63
C ALA A 750 18.81 -4.33 9.01
N LYS A 751 17.93 -3.83 8.13
CA LYS A 751 18.05 -2.51 7.52
C LYS A 751 17.92 -1.34 8.51
N ASN A 752 17.33 -1.57 9.68
CA ASN A 752 17.01 -0.55 10.69
C ASN A 752 17.85 -0.69 11.98
N ARG A 753 19.04 -1.29 11.91
CA ARG A 753 19.92 -1.46 13.11
C ARG A 753 20.23 -0.16 13.81
N SER A 754 20.55 -0.21 15.11
CA SER A 754 21.14 0.93 15.81
C SER A 754 22.64 1.08 15.50
N ILE A 755 23.20 2.26 15.78
CA ILE A 755 24.65 2.51 15.69
C ILE A 755 25.44 1.51 16.55
N GLY A 756 25.09 1.35 17.82
CA GLY A 756 25.77 0.40 18.71
C GLY A 756 25.73 -1.05 18.22
N SER A 757 24.65 -1.46 17.55
CA SER A 757 24.59 -2.79 16.93
C SER A 757 25.60 -2.97 15.80
N ILE A 758 25.85 -1.93 15.00
CA ILE A 758 26.84 -1.96 13.92
C ILE A 758 28.26 -1.95 14.51
N VAL A 759 28.53 -1.11 15.50
CA VAL A 759 29.83 -1.02 16.18
C VAL A 759 30.23 -2.36 16.79
N ARG A 760 29.32 -3.02 17.53
CA ARG A 760 29.54 -4.36 18.06
C ARG A 760 29.89 -5.37 16.97
N SER A 761 29.16 -5.32 15.85
CA SER A 761 29.40 -6.23 14.72
C SER A 761 30.77 -6.01 14.07
N ILE A 762 31.27 -4.77 14.05
CA ILE A 762 32.63 -4.45 13.58
C ILE A 762 33.65 -5.06 14.53
N ALA A 763 33.51 -4.89 15.85
CA ALA A 763 34.42 -5.47 16.84
C ALA A 763 34.52 -7.00 16.71
N GLU A 764 33.40 -7.68 16.48
CA GLU A 764 33.34 -9.14 16.33
C GLU A 764 34.10 -9.64 15.09
N LEU A 765 34.34 -8.80 14.07
CA LEU A 765 35.08 -9.19 12.85
C LEU A 765 36.54 -9.54 13.13
N ASP A 766 37.12 -9.13 14.26
CA ASP A 766 38.48 -9.54 14.62
C ASP A 766 38.61 -11.05 14.84
N SER A 767 37.49 -11.75 15.07
CA SER A 767 37.43 -13.21 15.14
C SER A 767 37.20 -13.92 13.79
N GLU A 768 37.01 -13.20 12.67
CA GLU A 768 36.81 -13.81 11.35
C GLU A 768 38.14 -14.30 10.76
N PRO A 769 38.33 -15.62 10.55
CA PRO A 769 39.58 -16.17 10.04
C PRO A 769 39.79 -15.96 8.54
N ASP A 770 38.73 -15.69 7.76
CA ASP A 770 38.85 -15.46 6.32
C ASP A 770 39.11 -13.96 6.04
N PRO A 771 40.29 -13.59 5.51
CA PRO A 771 40.68 -12.19 5.34
C PRO A 771 39.86 -11.45 4.27
N GLU A 772 39.36 -12.15 3.24
CA GLU A 772 38.53 -11.53 2.20
C GLU A 772 37.14 -11.22 2.75
N ILE A 773 36.55 -12.18 3.48
CA ILE A 773 35.26 -11.98 4.17
C ILE A 773 35.38 -10.87 5.22
N LYS A 774 36.47 -10.86 6.00
CA LYS A 774 36.73 -9.82 7.02
C LYS A 774 36.79 -8.43 6.39
N ALA A 775 37.58 -8.26 5.32
CA ALA A 775 37.76 -6.98 4.65
C ALA A 775 36.44 -6.45 4.05
N ASP A 776 35.71 -7.30 3.32
CA ASP A 776 34.44 -6.91 2.69
C ASP A 776 33.37 -6.53 3.73
N ARG A 777 33.25 -7.31 4.80
CA ARG A 777 32.29 -7.04 5.88
C ARG A 777 32.66 -5.76 6.64
N TYR A 778 33.94 -5.53 6.89
CA TYR A 778 34.41 -4.30 7.53
C TYR A 778 34.06 -3.07 6.69
N GLN A 779 34.34 -3.10 5.39
CA GLN A 779 34.03 -2.00 4.48
C GLN A 779 32.52 -1.70 4.47
N ALA A 780 31.68 -2.73 4.35
CA ALA A 780 30.23 -2.55 4.31
C ALA A 780 29.64 -2.00 5.61
N LEU A 781 30.11 -2.48 6.77
CA LEU A 781 29.66 -2.01 8.08
C LEU A 781 30.13 -0.60 8.38
N SER A 782 31.40 -0.30 8.09
CA SER A 782 31.96 1.04 8.30
C SER A 782 31.29 2.07 7.38
N ASP A 783 31.10 1.77 6.09
CA ASP A 783 30.38 2.67 5.17
C ASP A 783 28.95 2.93 5.62
N SER A 784 28.23 1.89 6.06
CA SER A 784 26.86 2.03 6.58
C SER A 784 26.81 2.90 7.84
N LEU A 785 27.76 2.71 8.75
CA LEU A 785 27.89 3.50 9.97
C LEU A 785 28.24 4.96 9.66
N LEU A 786 29.29 5.20 8.88
CA LEU A 786 29.75 6.54 8.50
C LEU A 786 28.69 7.32 7.74
N LYS A 787 27.93 6.65 6.85
CA LYS A 787 26.79 7.28 6.17
C LYS A 787 25.73 7.77 7.15
N ARG A 788 25.38 6.95 8.15
CA ARG A 788 24.38 7.33 9.17
C ARG A 788 24.88 8.47 10.05
N ILE A 789 26.14 8.40 10.47
CA ILE A 789 26.76 9.46 11.27
C ILE A 789 26.78 10.78 10.49
N ARG A 790 27.19 10.80 9.22
CA ARG A 790 27.15 12.03 8.39
C ARG A 790 25.72 12.60 8.29
N ASN A 791 24.71 11.75 8.13
CA ASN A 791 23.31 12.18 8.09
C ASN A 791 22.79 12.72 9.43
N GLU A 792 23.30 12.23 10.57
CA GLU A 792 22.86 12.65 11.90
C GLU A 792 23.67 13.84 12.45
N VAL A 793 24.98 13.90 12.18
CA VAL A 793 25.89 14.97 12.61
C VAL A 793 25.54 16.31 11.96
N THR A 794 25.09 16.30 10.70
CA THR A 794 24.53 17.50 10.03
C THR A 794 23.29 18.08 10.72
N ARG A 795 22.67 17.33 11.64
CA ARG A 795 21.49 17.75 12.41
C ARG A 795 21.80 18.04 13.88
N ASN A 796 22.85 17.43 14.44
CA ASN A 796 23.30 17.61 15.82
C ASN A 796 24.72 17.04 16.05
N THR A 797 25.69 17.89 16.37
CA THR A 797 27.09 17.48 16.64
C THR A 797 27.25 16.63 17.90
N ALA A 798 26.29 16.62 18.82
CA ALA A 798 26.29 15.75 20.01
C ALA A 798 26.29 14.25 19.65
N VAL A 799 25.69 13.87 18.51
CA VAL A 799 25.62 12.47 18.06
C VAL A 799 27.01 11.86 17.87
N PHE A 800 27.99 12.66 17.40
CA PHE A 800 29.34 12.15 17.19
C PHE A 800 29.99 11.69 18.51
N TYR A 801 29.72 12.41 19.62
CA TYR A 801 30.23 12.05 20.94
C TYR A 801 29.62 10.74 21.45
N ASP A 802 28.30 10.56 21.28
CA ASP A 802 27.60 9.32 21.65
C ASP A 802 28.16 8.11 20.88
N VAL A 803 28.45 8.27 19.59
CA VAL A 803 29.08 7.19 18.81
C VAL A 803 30.50 6.90 19.28
N ASN A 804 31.30 7.92 19.57
CA ASN A 804 32.67 7.73 20.00
C ASN A 804 32.75 7.07 21.39
N GLU A 805 31.81 7.38 22.28
CA GLU A 805 31.62 6.68 23.55
C GLU A 805 31.27 5.20 23.30
N GLU A 806 30.31 4.91 22.42
CA GLU A 806 29.93 3.54 22.07
C GLU A 806 31.09 2.73 21.46
N VAL A 807 31.90 3.35 20.59
CA VAL A 807 33.10 2.71 19.99
C VAL A 807 34.20 2.47 21.02
N SER A 808 34.29 3.30 22.05
CA SER A 808 35.30 3.16 23.12
C SER A 808 35.05 1.96 24.02
N ASN A 809 33.85 1.38 23.99
CA ASN A 809 33.51 0.13 24.68
C ASN A 809 34.18 -1.12 24.07
N TYR A 810 34.85 -1.00 22.93
CA TYR A 810 35.47 -2.11 22.21
C TYR A 810 36.95 -1.82 21.87
N SER A 811 37.73 -2.87 21.58
CA SER A 811 39.14 -2.82 21.18
C SER A 811 39.46 -3.87 20.12
N GLY A 812 40.55 -3.68 19.37
CA GLY A 812 40.97 -4.57 18.28
C GLY A 812 41.32 -3.82 16.99
N ASP A 813 41.94 -4.51 16.03
CA ASP A 813 42.44 -3.92 14.79
C ASP A 813 41.33 -3.26 13.96
N THR A 814 40.15 -3.88 13.92
CA THR A 814 38.98 -3.35 13.21
C THR A 814 38.42 -2.09 13.88
N ILE A 815 38.40 -2.05 15.21
CA ILE A 815 37.96 -0.87 15.98
C ILE A 815 38.95 0.27 15.85
N ASP A 816 40.25 0.00 15.87
CA ASP A 816 41.27 1.02 15.66
C ASP A 816 41.22 1.61 14.25
N ALA A 817 40.92 0.79 13.24
CA ALA A 817 40.64 1.28 11.90
C ALA A 817 39.38 2.15 11.84
N LEU A 818 38.30 1.76 12.54
CA LEU A 818 37.06 2.55 12.58
C LEU A 818 37.28 3.90 13.26
N LYS A 819 38.01 3.94 14.38
CA LYS A 819 38.39 5.17 15.08
C LYS A 819 39.12 6.15 14.17
N ARG A 820 40.02 5.66 13.29
CA ARG A 820 40.69 6.50 12.29
C ARG A 820 39.70 7.11 11.30
N GLN A 821 38.79 6.31 10.74
CA GLN A 821 37.77 6.80 9.80
C GLN A 821 36.79 7.81 10.43
N LEU A 822 36.39 7.58 11.69
CA LEU A 822 35.52 8.51 12.42
C LEU A 822 36.21 9.86 12.67
N ASN A 823 37.50 9.84 13.03
CA ASN A 823 38.28 11.06 13.19
C ASN A 823 38.40 11.85 11.89
N ASP A 824 38.50 11.18 10.75
CA ASP A 824 38.54 11.84 9.44
C ASP A 824 37.19 12.50 9.09
N VAL A 825 36.06 11.85 9.39
CA VAL A 825 34.73 12.46 9.23
C VAL A 825 34.57 13.69 10.12
N TYR A 826 34.95 13.60 11.39
CA TYR A 826 34.90 14.73 12.31
C TYR A 826 35.76 15.91 11.86
N ARG A 827 36.98 15.65 11.37
CA ARG A 827 37.87 16.68 10.82
C ARG A 827 37.27 17.33 9.58
N PHE A 828 36.68 16.55 8.68
CA PHE A 828 36.05 17.07 7.46
C PHE A 828 34.89 18.03 7.77
N GLU A 829 33.97 17.65 8.65
CA GLU A 829 32.82 18.50 9.01
C GLU A 829 33.28 19.78 9.72
N ARG A 830 34.25 19.70 10.64
CA ARG A 830 34.76 20.87 11.36
C ARG A 830 35.48 21.87 10.44
N LEU A 831 36.13 21.40 9.38
CA LEU A 831 36.77 22.25 8.37
C LEU A 831 35.76 22.92 7.43
N HIS A 832 34.50 22.47 7.38
CA HIS A 832 33.42 23.05 6.55
C HIS A 832 32.41 23.86 7.38
N ASP A 833 32.41 23.75 8.71
CA ASP A 833 31.68 24.66 9.61
C ASP A 833 32.39 26.02 9.77
N ASP A 834 33.68 26.12 9.41
CA ASP A 834 34.49 27.36 9.43
C ASP A 834 34.35 28.20 8.14
N ASP A 835 33.13 28.34 7.59
CA ASP A 835 32.80 29.30 6.51
C ASP A 835 32.46 30.71 7.07
N ASP A 836 32.87 31.01 8.30
CA ASP A 836 32.92 32.35 8.89
C ASP A 836 34.38 32.89 8.79
N TYR A 837 34.83 33.18 7.56
CA TYR A 837 36.00 34.03 7.29
C TYR A 837 35.83 34.90 6.04
#